data_AF-A0AAW7WL99-F1
#
_entry.id   AF-A0AAW7WL99-F1
#
_cell.length_a   1.000
_cell.length_b   1.000
_cell.length_c   1.000
_cell.angle_alpha   90.00
_cell.angle_beta   90.00
_cell.angle_gamma   90.00
#
_symmetry.space_group_name_H-M   'P 1'
#
loop_
_entity.id
_entity.type
_entity.pdbx_description
1 polymer ?
#
loop_
_entity_poly.entity_id
_entity_poly.type
_entity_poly.pdbx_seq_one_letter_code
_entity_poly.pdbx_strand_id
1 'polypeptide(L)'
;MKEYVAEPGGRYTYSDDILNLQELALSLSAIFDGCSDFIISGCEPDGANISPGYVWLGGKVRRFEGATDAAYPYYIYETNRHESVVYANDTNKRGRTCYLCAGSASVPDTEDSVTGKLPAFIEIREEYAPRFIDKFFGRYAVLLDTPFARQTVKKDLVLAGTVTAEKEFRSKTAVSVAGENGYMLRGIVKADGDASLGAYLSGLLVSEIVIRTDGTFSFMKQGKELARITENGISYGASLSDTARIGSLRIQGADLFNTADATDAGCVRVNHYGLNGGAAKYRDFAVHDGKACGVPILKVVGKNATVEVGGRLSVRSAGRGIELCNTSYTKEDPKLTNLLAWRDSAGAAIAAVGYDSTDSFRFVVRNTLGDIVLAPSGCVDVLGTLRVNGKSVAETYVTVTAYTQGMKGKVDKVTGKQLSTEDFTTEYKNKLDAITTGTIAGGGTGYVTSGAVAEALKMKLSADGNLSDVMDKAAARRNLDVYSKTDAGGVFLKISEGLQELVRLSAEEINSLSAEEAAALKARKQAAIRETLDAEKKGTGESKLAKASNLSDVADKGKARKNLEIYSTSEVDRMLAGKLGTDSAYEGVVFTAELRDKLLAIKTGSFAYTDENGKSHAQVEGYLPTSQVVKQLRLKADRLMAGYNASEQDAIAANLNLYTKGVSDSRFAKVESLFQDYITYLVSRGKTTAQAQQLLRERLNLLSRDETVRDYLRKDARLTDLALGGTEAQRQVCRTLGAAFAADYQPVLADTGWLQMAGSGSGTDTRGFFVRQIGNIVSIQGYINTARRDGSNWGGIVALIPNTIQPPRYSVRCTAADWNDDHKYNRGSSFVIYGGSRKVQLFERGMYNVNVELNFTYFI
;
A
#
# COMPACT_ATOMS: atom_id res chain seq x y z
N MET A 1 35.22 94.11 -54.00
CA MET A 1 33.89 94.77 -53.94
C MET A 1 34.09 96.29 -53.98
N LYS A 2 33.15 97.05 -54.55
CA LYS A 2 33.17 98.53 -54.48
C LYS A 2 31.87 98.99 -53.84
N GLU A 3 31.96 99.77 -52.76
CA GLU A 3 30.81 100.40 -52.12
C GLU A 3 30.69 101.85 -52.56
N TYR A 4 29.51 102.23 -53.01
CA TYR A 4 29.11 103.60 -53.26
C TYR A 4 28.96 104.36 -51.94
N VAL A 5 29.43 105.60 -51.93
CA VAL A 5 29.34 106.52 -50.80
C VAL A 5 28.68 107.80 -51.28
N ALA A 6 27.52 108.12 -50.69
CA ALA A 6 26.81 109.36 -50.94
C ALA A 6 27.16 110.37 -49.84
N GLU A 7 27.75 111.51 -50.21
CA GLU A 7 28.02 112.61 -49.28
C GLU A 7 27.05 113.77 -49.51
N PRO A 8 26.72 114.58 -48.49
CA PRO A 8 25.80 115.70 -48.61
C PRO A 8 26.19 116.66 -49.74
N GLY A 9 25.24 116.98 -50.65
CA GLY A 9 25.44 117.88 -51.81
C GLY A 9 25.50 117.20 -53.19
N GLY A 10 25.24 115.89 -53.28
CA GLY A 10 25.09 115.15 -54.55
C GLY A 10 23.66 115.15 -55.13
N ARG A 11 23.47 114.65 -56.36
CA ARG A 11 22.13 114.50 -56.98
C ARG A 11 21.33 113.40 -56.25
N TYR A 12 20.25 113.78 -55.57
CA TYR A 12 19.42 112.90 -54.72
C TYR A 12 18.62 111.83 -55.47
N THR A 13 18.32 111.99 -56.75
CA THR A 13 17.29 111.17 -57.44
C THR A 13 17.71 109.75 -57.84
N TYR A 14 18.97 109.33 -57.62
CA TYR A 14 19.44 107.97 -57.92
C TYR A 14 20.32 107.36 -56.82
N SER A 15 20.62 108.09 -55.74
CA SER A 15 21.50 107.60 -54.67
C SER A 15 20.83 106.53 -53.82
N ASP A 16 19.54 106.69 -53.52
CA ASP A 16 18.81 105.81 -52.60
C ASP A 16 18.59 104.41 -53.20
N ASP A 17 18.26 104.32 -54.49
CA ASP A 17 18.11 103.04 -55.19
C ASP A 17 19.44 102.25 -55.23
N ILE A 18 20.55 102.96 -55.46
CA ILE A 18 21.90 102.36 -55.48
C ILE A 18 22.33 101.92 -54.07
N LEU A 19 22.02 102.72 -53.04
CA LEU A 19 22.29 102.35 -51.65
C LEU A 19 21.44 101.15 -51.22
N ASN A 20 20.16 101.08 -51.60
CA ASN A 20 19.29 99.93 -51.33
C ASN A 20 19.77 98.66 -52.04
N LEU A 21 20.17 98.76 -53.31
CA LEU A 21 20.77 97.63 -54.05
C LEU A 21 22.10 97.17 -53.43
N GLN A 22 22.90 98.11 -52.95
CA GLN A 22 24.14 97.81 -52.23
C GLN A 22 23.87 97.11 -50.89
N GLU A 23 22.93 97.60 -50.09
CA GLU A 23 22.52 96.95 -48.83
C GLU A 23 22.01 95.53 -49.07
N LEU A 24 21.23 95.30 -50.13
CA LEU A 24 20.81 93.95 -50.52
C LEU A 24 22.02 93.07 -50.87
N ALA A 25 23.00 93.58 -51.63
CA ALA A 25 24.22 92.85 -51.96
C ALA A 25 25.12 92.59 -50.74
N LEU A 26 25.14 93.52 -49.78
CA LEU A 26 25.86 93.38 -48.51
C LEU A 26 25.18 92.38 -47.58
N SER A 27 23.85 92.28 -47.59
CA SER A 27 23.11 91.30 -46.80
C SER A 27 23.48 89.85 -47.15
N LEU A 28 23.84 89.58 -48.41
CA LEU A 28 24.36 88.27 -48.84
C LEU A 28 25.71 87.92 -48.19
N SER A 29 26.47 88.92 -47.75
CA SER A 29 27.72 88.71 -47.01
C SER A 29 27.48 88.19 -45.60
N ALA A 30 26.28 88.36 -45.03
CA ALA A 30 25.90 87.81 -43.73
C ALA A 30 25.88 86.28 -43.73
N ILE A 31 25.79 85.63 -44.91
CA ILE A 31 25.90 84.16 -45.03
C ILE A 31 27.25 83.68 -44.49
N PHE A 32 28.32 84.45 -44.69
CA PHE A 32 29.67 84.09 -44.24
C PHE A 32 30.04 84.67 -42.87
N ASP A 33 29.06 85.20 -42.14
CA ASP A 33 29.31 85.81 -40.85
C ASP A 33 29.89 84.79 -39.83
N GLY A 34 30.94 85.22 -39.14
CA GLY A 34 31.73 84.39 -38.23
C GLY A 34 32.56 83.27 -38.89
N CYS A 35 32.58 83.14 -40.22
CA CYS A 35 33.55 82.28 -40.90
C CYS A 35 34.93 82.96 -40.93
N SER A 36 36.00 82.18 -40.73
CA SER A 36 37.37 82.67 -40.98
C SER A 36 37.56 83.02 -42.46
N ASP A 37 38.58 83.79 -42.82
CA ASP A 37 38.86 84.12 -44.21
C ASP A 37 39.13 82.87 -45.07
N PHE A 38 38.62 82.85 -46.31
CA PHE A 38 38.72 81.70 -47.23
C PHE A 38 38.58 82.09 -48.70
N ILE A 39 39.01 81.20 -49.59
CA ILE A 39 38.84 81.30 -51.04
C ILE A 39 37.44 80.80 -51.40
N ILE A 40 36.65 81.67 -52.03
CA ILE A 40 35.30 81.36 -52.53
C ILE A 40 35.40 80.52 -53.81
N SER A 41 36.21 80.96 -54.77
CA SER A 41 36.45 80.29 -56.05
C SER A 41 37.76 80.76 -56.70
N GLY A 42 38.34 79.96 -57.60
CA GLY A 42 39.64 80.26 -58.22
C GLY A 42 40.77 80.24 -57.20
N CYS A 43 41.80 81.07 -57.37
CA CYS A 43 43.00 81.08 -56.51
C CYS A 43 43.63 79.68 -56.38
N GLU A 44 43.64 78.93 -57.48
CA GLU A 44 44.18 77.58 -57.53
C GLU A 44 45.69 77.64 -57.71
N PRO A 45 46.48 77.02 -56.81
CA PRO A 45 47.92 76.89 -56.99
C PRO A 45 48.24 75.84 -58.07
N ASP A 46 49.07 76.23 -59.03
CA ASP A 46 49.64 75.37 -60.07
C ASP A 46 51.13 75.71 -60.23
N GLY A 47 51.98 74.94 -59.54
CA GLY A 47 53.41 75.23 -59.42
C GLY A 47 53.63 76.62 -58.77
N ALA A 48 54.33 77.51 -59.46
CA ALA A 48 54.57 78.88 -59.01
C ALA A 48 53.44 79.87 -59.41
N ASN A 49 52.34 79.39 -60.01
CA ASN A 49 51.24 80.25 -60.44
C ASN A 49 50.03 80.07 -59.51
N ILE A 50 49.31 81.16 -59.24
CA ILE A 50 48.00 81.15 -58.58
C ILE A 50 46.99 81.79 -59.51
N SER A 51 45.94 81.07 -59.87
CA SER A 51 44.91 81.57 -60.78
C SER A 51 44.10 82.75 -60.18
N PRO A 52 43.50 83.63 -61.01
CA PRO A 52 42.57 84.63 -60.52
C PRO A 52 41.36 84.00 -59.83
N GLY A 53 40.75 84.70 -58.88
CA GLY A 53 39.60 84.16 -58.14
C GLY A 53 38.92 85.16 -57.22
N TYR A 54 38.00 84.65 -56.41
CA TYR A 54 37.29 85.42 -55.39
C TYR A 54 37.61 84.87 -54.00
N VAL A 55 37.84 85.79 -53.07
CA VAL A 55 38.12 85.48 -51.66
C VAL A 55 37.14 86.19 -50.73
N TRP A 56 36.77 85.52 -49.66
CA TRP A 56 36.15 86.12 -48.49
C TRP A 56 37.27 86.51 -47.53
N LEU A 57 37.48 87.80 -47.37
CA LEU A 57 38.60 88.33 -46.60
C LEU A 57 38.16 89.58 -45.85
N GLY A 58 38.38 89.63 -44.53
CA GLY A 58 38.07 90.79 -43.71
C GLY A 58 36.58 91.18 -43.75
N GLY A 59 35.69 90.18 -43.90
CA GLY A 59 34.24 90.41 -43.96
C GLY A 59 33.72 90.90 -45.31
N LYS A 60 34.53 90.89 -46.38
CA LYS A 60 34.15 91.35 -47.72
C LYS A 60 34.57 90.37 -48.80
N VAL A 61 33.79 90.31 -49.89
CA VAL A 61 34.17 89.58 -51.10
C VAL A 61 35.14 90.42 -51.94
N ARG A 62 36.33 89.88 -52.19
CA ARG A 62 37.40 90.53 -52.95
C ARG A 62 37.79 89.67 -54.14
N ARG A 63 38.16 90.31 -55.24
CA ARG A 63 38.67 89.64 -56.43
C ARG A 63 40.19 89.69 -56.37
N PHE A 64 40.82 88.54 -56.47
CA PHE A 64 42.26 88.36 -56.59
C PHE A 64 42.60 88.16 -58.06
N GLU A 65 43.56 88.93 -58.59
CA GLU A 65 43.91 88.88 -60.03
C GLU A 65 44.90 87.75 -60.37
N GLY A 66 45.26 86.91 -59.41
CA GLY A 66 46.26 85.84 -59.59
C GLY A 66 47.68 86.32 -59.29
N ALA A 67 48.61 85.39 -59.29
CA ALA A 67 50.04 85.64 -59.10
C ALA A 67 50.88 84.71 -59.98
N THR A 68 51.96 85.24 -60.55
CA THR A 68 53.03 84.47 -61.17
C THR A 68 54.24 84.49 -60.24
N ASP A 69 55.03 83.41 -60.22
CA ASP A 69 56.21 83.26 -59.35
C ASP A 69 55.91 83.33 -57.83
N ALA A 70 54.76 82.80 -57.41
CA ALA A 70 54.38 82.68 -56.00
C ALA A 70 55.30 81.69 -55.26
N ALA A 71 55.92 82.16 -54.17
CA ALA A 71 56.64 81.32 -53.22
C ALA A 71 55.76 81.03 -52.01
N TYR A 72 55.59 79.74 -51.66
CA TYR A 72 54.78 79.32 -50.51
C TYR A 72 55.59 79.38 -49.21
N PRO A 73 55.02 79.87 -48.08
CA PRO A 73 53.65 80.34 -47.94
C PRO A 73 53.40 81.67 -48.65
N TYR A 74 52.30 81.73 -49.40
CA TYR A 74 51.87 82.91 -50.13
C TYR A 74 50.62 83.51 -49.46
N TYR A 75 50.56 84.82 -49.31
CA TYR A 75 49.50 85.50 -48.58
C TYR A 75 48.65 86.34 -49.52
N ILE A 76 47.33 86.11 -49.54
CA ILE A 76 46.37 87.04 -50.11
C ILE A 76 45.87 87.93 -48.97
N TYR A 77 46.23 89.20 -48.98
CA TYR A 77 45.91 90.16 -47.92
C TYR A 77 45.09 91.33 -48.45
N GLU A 78 44.48 92.08 -47.54
CA GLU A 78 43.63 93.21 -47.92
C GLU A 78 44.39 94.45 -48.36
N THR A 79 43.84 95.14 -49.35
CA THR A 79 44.38 96.42 -49.82
C THR A 79 43.22 97.28 -50.27
N ASN A 80 42.76 98.18 -49.41
CA ASN A 80 41.59 98.99 -49.68
C ASN A 80 42.01 100.43 -50.03
N ARG A 81 41.16 101.14 -50.77
CA ARG A 81 41.35 102.56 -51.06
C ARG A 81 40.04 103.31 -51.29
N HIS A 82 40.06 104.62 -51.08
CA HIS A 82 38.97 105.50 -51.46
C HIS A 82 39.17 106.05 -52.88
N GLU A 83 38.11 106.06 -53.69
CA GLU A 83 38.08 106.73 -55.00
C GLU A 83 37.19 107.99 -54.88
N SER A 84 37.75 109.13 -55.29
CA SER A 84 37.03 110.41 -55.28
C SER A 84 36.25 110.61 -56.58
N VAL A 85 35.13 111.32 -56.51
CA VAL A 85 34.30 111.68 -57.66
C VAL A 85 34.07 113.19 -57.64
N VAL A 86 34.07 113.80 -58.82
CA VAL A 86 33.85 115.25 -58.99
C VAL A 86 32.36 115.53 -58.83
N TYR A 87 32.00 116.32 -57.82
CA TYR A 87 30.61 116.80 -57.64
C TYR A 87 30.38 118.06 -58.49
N ALA A 88 29.12 118.45 -58.69
CA ALA A 88 28.72 119.52 -59.63
C ALA A 88 29.33 120.92 -59.38
N ASN A 89 30.15 121.09 -58.34
CA ASN A 89 30.90 122.30 -57.97
C ASN A 89 32.44 122.10 -57.98
N ASP A 90 32.97 121.17 -58.77
CA ASP A 90 34.42 120.86 -58.89
C ASP A 90 35.14 120.48 -57.58
N THR A 91 34.39 120.09 -56.54
CA THR A 91 34.96 119.61 -55.29
C THR A 91 35.07 118.08 -55.33
N ASN A 92 36.29 117.56 -55.17
CA ASN A 92 36.53 116.12 -55.03
C ASN A 92 35.99 115.64 -53.69
N LYS A 93 34.97 114.80 -53.72
CA LYS A 93 34.42 114.11 -52.55
C LYS A 93 34.59 112.61 -52.70
N ARG A 94 34.58 111.88 -51.58
CA ARG A 94 34.65 110.40 -51.62
C ARG A 94 33.37 109.88 -52.26
N GLY A 95 33.48 109.23 -53.41
CA GLY A 95 32.32 108.64 -54.07
C GLY A 95 32.26 107.13 -53.98
N ARG A 96 33.40 106.46 -53.77
CA ARG A 96 33.45 104.99 -53.62
C ARG A 96 34.55 104.53 -52.67
N THR A 97 34.30 103.39 -52.02
CA THR A 97 35.28 102.63 -51.25
C THR A 97 35.57 101.33 -51.98
N CYS A 98 36.81 101.12 -52.39
CA CYS A 98 37.24 99.93 -53.09
C CYS A 98 37.84 98.94 -52.10
N TYR A 99 37.15 97.83 -51.87
CA TYR A 99 37.67 96.68 -51.11
C TYR A 99 38.34 95.71 -52.08
N LEU A 100 39.67 95.74 -52.12
CA LEU A 100 40.51 94.92 -53.00
C LEU A 100 41.44 94.04 -52.14
N CYS A 101 42.12 93.11 -52.79
CA CYS A 101 43.20 92.32 -52.19
C CYS A 101 44.42 92.34 -53.09
N ALA A 102 45.57 92.08 -52.48
CA ALA A 102 46.85 91.86 -53.15
C ALA A 102 47.50 90.58 -52.62
N GLY A 103 48.52 90.09 -53.33
CA GLY A 103 49.26 88.90 -52.95
C GLY A 103 50.75 89.21 -52.71
N SER A 104 51.37 88.56 -51.74
CA SER A 104 52.82 88.67 -51.47
C SER A 104 53.33 87.47 -50.67
N ALA A 105 54.65 87.31 -50.61
CA ALA A 105 55.33 86.37 -49.71
C ALA A 105 55.29 86.80 -48.22
N SER A 106 54.87 88.04 -47.93
CA SER A 106 54.68 88.54 -46.57
C SER A 106 53.45 89.43 -46.46
N VAL A 107 52.79 89.40 -45.31
CA VAL A 107 51.67 90.30 -44.99
C VAL A 107 52.23 91.67 -44.59
N PRO A 108 51.66 92.80 -45.06
CA PRO A 108 52.08 94.13 -44.60
C PRO A 108 51.88 94.32 -43.09
N ASP A 109 52.81 95.03 -42.46
CA ASP A 109 52.83 95.35 -41.03
C ASP A 109 52.26 96.75 -40.71
N THR A 110 51.82 97.48 -41.73
CA THR A 110 51.14 98.78 -41.61
C THR A 110 49.62 98.64 -41.68
N GLU A 111 48.90 99.43 -40.92
CA GLU A 111 47.43 99.48 -40.96
C GLU A 111 46.91 99.89 -42.34
N ASP A 112 45.82 99.26 -42.79
CA ASP A 112 45.14 99.60 -44.04
C ASP A 112 44.45 100.97 -43.91
N SER A 113 44.67 101.81 -44.92
CA SER A 113 44.22 103.21 -44.93
C SER A 113 42.70 103.42 -44.88
N VAL A 114 41.91 102.36 -45.11
CA VAL A 114 40.44 102.41 -45.05
C VAL A 114 39.91 101.78 -43.77
N THR A 115 40.46 100.65 -43.32
CA THR A 115 39.95 99.92 -42.15
C THR A 115 40.58 100.34 -40.83
N GLY A 116 41.76 100.96 -40.84
CA GLY A 116 42.51 101.35 -39.64
C GLY A 116 42.94 100.15 -38.80
N LYS A 117 43.15 99.00 -39.44
CA LYS A 117 43.58 97.74 -38.82
C LYS A 117 44.68 97.09 -39.65
N LEU A 118 45.45 96.20 -39.03
CA LEU A 118 46.38 95.35 -39.77
C LEU A 118 45.63 94.50 -40.81
N PRO A 119 46.18 94.31 -42.02
CA PRO A 119 45.50 93.60 -43.08
C PRO A 119 45.09 92.17 -42.70
N ALA A 120 43.80 91.85 -42.84
CA ALA A 120 43.33 90.47 -42.87
C ALA A 120 43.97 89.71 -44.04
N PHE A 121 44.31 88.44 -43.85
CA PHE A 121 45.01 87.62 -44.85
C PHE A 121 44.52 86.17 -44.91
N ILE A 122 44.68 85.56 -46.08
CA ILE A 122 44.59 84.12 -46.30
C ILE A 122 46.00 83.62 -46.60
N GLU A 123 46.47 82.68 -45.80
CA GLU A 123 47.72 81.96 -46.05
C GLU A 123 47.46 80.76 -46.96
N ILE A 124 48.23 80.67 -48.04
CA ILE A 124 48.24 79.54 -48.98
C ILE A 124 49.57 78.82 -48.82
N ARG A 125 49.50 77.50 -48.60
CA ARG A 125 50.63 76.59 -48.55
C ARG A 125 50.57 75.62 -49.72
N GLU A 126 51.67 74.92 -49.99
CA GLU A 126 51.75 73.89 -51.03
C GLU A 126 50.72 72.77 -50.80
N GLU A 127 50.54 72.37 -49.53
CA GLU A 127 49.64 71.30 -49.13
C GLU A 127 48.19 71.74 -48.81
N TYR A 128 47.93 73.03 -48.61
CA TYR A 128 46.62 73.51 -48.16
C TYR A 128 46.35 74.99 -48.49
N ALA A 129 45.16 75.25 -48.99
CA ALA A 129 44.60 76.60 -49.13
C ALA A 129 43.21 76.64 -48.47
N PRO A 130 42.90 77.60 -47.59
CA PRO A 130 41.57 77.74 -47.00
C PRO A 130 40.48 77.88 -48.07
N ARG A 131 39.66 76.85 -48.27
CA ARG A 131 38.55 76.86 -49.25
C ARG A 131 37.21 77.11 -48.59
N PHE A 132 36.26 77.56 -49.40
CA PHE A 132 34.85 77.68 -49.05
C PHE A 132 34.29 76.39 -48.44
N ILE A 133 34.59 75.22 -49.03
CA ILE A 133 34.06 73.94 -48.54
C ILE A 133 34.49 73.63 -47.10
N ASP A 134 35.74 73.91 -46.77
CA ASP A 134 36.28 73.61 -45.44
C ASP A 134 35.83 74.61 -44.39
N LYS A 135 35.83 75.91 -44.74
CA LYS A 135 35.59 76.98 -43.77
C LYS A 135 34.11 77.28 -43.58
N PHE A 136 33.30 77.13 -44.62
CA PHE A 136 31.85 77.32 -44.54
C PHE A 136 31.13 76.00 -44.26
N PHE A 137 31.19 75.02 -45.16
CA PHE A 137 30.47 73.76 -44.94
C PHE A 137 31.05 72.96 -43.78
N GLY A 138 32.37 72.96 -43.56
CA GLY A 138 32.99 72.29 -42.40
C GLY A 138 32.57 72.87 -41.04
N ARG A 139 31.94 74.06 -41.00
CA ARG A 139 31.33 74.62 -39.78
C ARG A 139 29.93 74.04 -39.50
N TYR A 140 29.21 73.66 -40.55
CA TYR A 140 27.78 73.30 -40.48
C TYR A 140 27.47 71.84 -40.86
N ALA A 141 28.43 71.11 -41.43
CA ALA A 141 28.28 69.74 -41.90
C ALA A 141 29.53 68.90 -41.63
N VAL A 142 29.35 67.57 -41.56
CA VAL A 142 30.46 66.61 -41.55
C VAL A 142 30.88 66.38 -43.00
N LEU A 143 32.13 66.71 -43.32
CA LEU A 143 32.68 66.57 -44.66
C LEU A 143 32.97 65.10 -44.98
N LEU A 144 32.73 64.69 -46.22
CA LEU A 144 33.06 63.36 -46.72
C LEU A 144 34.57 63.10 -46.66
N ASP A 145 35.35 64.07 -47.12
CA ASP A 145 36.80 64.08 -47.06
C ASP A 145 37.24 65.42 -46.47
N THR A 146 37.98 65.39 -45.36
CA THR A 146 38.41 66.58 -44.65
C THR A 146 39.93 66.67 -44.65
N PRO A 147 40.52 67.86 -44.85
CA PRO A 147 41.97 68.03 -44.74
C PRO A 147 42.46 67.94 -43.28
N PHE A 148 41.56 67.85 -42.30
CA PHE A 148 41.90 67.79 -40.87
C PHE A 148 41.92 66.35 -40.35
N ALA A 149 42.83 66.06 -39.41
CA ALA A 149 42.93 64.74 -38.78
C ALA A 149 41.68 64.30 -37.98
N ARG A 150 40.76 65.22 -37.67
CA ARG A 150 39.52 64.95 -36.92
C ARG A 150 38.45 66.01 -37.22
N GLN A 151 37.21 65.57 -37.39
CA GLN A 151 36.02 66.43 -37.34
C GLN A 151 35.36 66.31 -35.96
N THR A 152 34.96 67.43 -35.36
CA THR A 152 34.38 67.45 -34.00
C THR A 152 32.98 68.03 -34.03
N VAL A 153 32.00 67.25 -33.57
CA VAL A 153 30.61 67.71 -33.36
C VAL A 153 30.41 68.02 -31.87
N LYS A 154 30.02 69.26 -31.54
CA LYS A 154 29.87 69.74 -30.15
C LYS A 154 28.45 69.61 -29.57
N LYS A 155 27.48 69.31 -30.43
CA LYS A 155 26.06 69.15 -30.09
C LYS A 155 25.61 67.73 -30.41
N ASP A 156 24.36 67.41 -30.07
CA ASP A 156 23.79 66.10 -30.37
C ASP A 156 23.75 65.85 -31.87
N LEU A 157 24.11 64.64 -32.28
CA LEU A 157 24.10 64.18 -33.67
C LEU A 157 23.08 63.05 -33.81
N VAL A 158 22.04 63.27 -34.61
CA VAL A 158 21.04 62.25 -34.93
C VAL A 158 21.33 61.68 -36.30
N LEU A 159 21.55 60.37 -36.37
CA LEU A 159 21.76 59.62 -37.62
C LEU A 159 20.58 58.66 -37.80
N ALA A 160 19.70 58.94 -38.77
CA ALA A 160 18.50 58.13 -39.02
C ALA A 160 18.79 56.80 -39.75
N GLY A 161 19.99 56.66 -40.32
CA GLY A 161 20.47 55.45 -41.00
C GLY A 161 21.37 54.59 -40.13
N THR A 162 21.91 53.53 -40.72
CA THR A 162 22.92 52.69 -40.07
C THR A 162 24.24 53.44 -39.92
N VAL A 163 24.91 53.21 -38.78
CA VAL A 163 26.24 53.73 -38.51
C VAL A 163 27.25 52.59 -38.62
N THR A 164 28.18 52.71 -39.55
CA THR A 164 29.30 51.75 -39.72
C THR A 164 30.61 52.46 -39.43
N ALA A 165 31.45 51.86 -38.60
CA ALA A 165 32.80 52.32 -38.34
C ALA A 165 33.80 51.24 -38.82
N GLU A 166 34.70 51.59 -39.75
CA GLU A 166 35.72 50.66 -40.25
C GLU A 166 36.86 50.43 -39.24
N LYS A 167 36.95 51.27 -38.22
CA LYS A 167 37.94 51.23 -37.13
C LYS A 167 37.23 51.16 -35.77
N GLU A 168 37.90 51.63 -34.71
CA GLU A 168 37.37 51.64 -33.35
C GLU A 168 36.24 52.66 -33.15
N PHE A 169 35.14 52.23 -32.52
CA PHE A 169 34.13 53.12 -31.93
C PHE A 169 34.37 53.23 -30.42
N ARG A 170 34.89 54.38 -29.97
CA ARG A 170 35.26 54.60 -28.55
C ARG A 170 34.30 55.57 -27.86
N SER A 171 33.60 55.09 -26.83
CA SER A 171 32.83 55.94 -25.90
C SER A 171 33.59 56.12 -24.58
N LYS A 172 33.56 57.33 -24.01
CA LYS A 172 34.18 57.63 -22.70
C LYS A 172 33.25 57.37 -21.51
N THR A 173 31.96 57.23 -21.76
CA THR A 173 30.94 57.16 -20.71
C THR A 173 30.13 55.88 -20.81
N ALA A 174 29.34 55.74 -21.86
CA ALA A 174 28.51 54.56 -22.10
C ALA A 174 28.17 54.40 -23.58
N VAL A 175 27.82 53.18 -23.96
CA VAL A 175 27.11 52.88 -25.21
C VAL A 175 25.77 52.25 -24.82
N SER A 176 24.68 52.73 -25.41
CA SER A 176 23.33 52.28 -25.06
C SER A 176 22.53 51.95 -26.31
N VAL A 177 21.76 50.86 -26.25
CA VAL A 177 20.78 50.45 -27.25
C VAL A 177 19.42 50.46 -26.55
N ALA A 178 18.51 51.32 -26.98
CA ALA A 178 17.19 51.47 -26.39
C ALA A 178 16.11 51.00 -27.37
N GLY A 179 15.11 50.28 -26.86
CA GLY A 179 13.89 49.95 -27.59
C GLY A 179 12.73 50.88 -27.19
N GLU A 180 11.63 50.82 -27.94
CA GLU A 180 10.45 51.68 -27.73
C GLU A 180 9.75 51.44 -26.37
N ASN A 181 9.94 50.26 -25.77
CA ASN A 181 9.24 49.82 -24.55
C ASN A 181 9.98 50.21 -23.24
N GLY A 182 10.91 51.16 -23.29
CA GLY A 182 11.69 51.59 -22.12
C GLY A 182 12.79 50.61 -21.67
N TYR A 183 13.00 49.51 -22.41
CA TYR A 183 14.14 48.62 -22.22
C TYR A 183 15.40 49.19 -22.88
N MET A 184 16.51 49.13 -22.17
CA MET A 184 17.81 49.60 -22.65
C MET A 184 18.90 48.62 -22.26
N LEU A 185 19.74 48.24 -23.23
CA LEU A 185 21.02 47.60 -22.98
C LEU A 185 22.09 48.69 -22.89
N ARG A 186 22.90 48.70 -21.83
CA ARG A 186 23.90 49.75 -21.62
C ARG A 186 25.23 49.16 -21.18
N GLY A 187 26.27 49.39 -21.97
CA GLY A 187 27.66 49.09 -21.66
C GLY A 187 28.33 50.30 -21.01
N ILE A 188 28.95 50.12 -19.85
CA ILE A 188 29.60 51.17 -19.05
C ILE A 188 30.91 50.62 -18.47
N VAL A 189 31.94 51.45 -18.39
CA VAL A 189 33.07 51.22 -17.48
C VAL A 189 32.77 51.98 -16.20
N LYS A 190 32.58 51.26 -15.10
CA LYS A 190 32.24 51.81 -13.79
C LYS A 190 33.43 52.61 -13.22
N ALA A 191 33.17 53.41 -12.19
CA ALA A 191 34.19 54.26 -11.58
C ALA A 191 35.34 53.47 -10.93
N ASP A 192 35.11 52.21 -10.56
CA ASP A 192 36.08 51.26 -10.04
C ASP A 192 36.90 50.56 -11.14
N GLY A 193 36.61 50.82 -12.42
CA GLY A 193 37.26 50.20 -13.58
C GLY A 193 36.59 48.94 -14.08
N ASP A 194 35.56 48.43 -13.38
CA ASP A 194 34.85 47.23 -13.82
C ASP A 194 33.99 47.53 -15.05
N ALA A 195 34.03 46.64 -16.05
CA ALA A 195 33.16 46.74 -17.20
C ALA A 195 31.80 46.11 -16.87
N SER A 196 30.72 46.83 -17.11
CA SER A 196 29.36 46.35 -16.90
C SER A 196 28.56 46.40 -18.20
N LEU A 197 27.89 45.30 -18.49
CA LEU A 197 26.84 45.21 -19.49
C LEU A 197 25.50 45.00 -18.77
N GLY A 198 24.73 46.07 -18.62
CA GLY A 198 23.47 46.09 -17.87
C GLY A 198 22.24 46.18 -18.74
N ALA A 199 21.18 45.47 -18.36
CA ALA A 199 19.82 45.63 -18.86
C ALA A 199 19.04 46.55 -17.92
N TYR A 200 18.42 47.58 -18.48
CA TYR A 200 17.70 48.63 -17.78
C TYR A 200 16.24 48.66 -18.23
N LEU A 201 15.33 48.95 -17.31
CA LEU A 201 13.92 49.22 -17.58
C LEU A 201 13.57 50.60 -17.02
N SER A 202 13.18 51.53 -17.88
CA SER A 202 12.88 52.92 -17.49
C SER A 202 14.00 53.57 -16.65
N GLY A 203 15.26 53.29 -16.99
CA GLY A 203 16.44 53.80 -16.30
C GLY A 203 16.87 53.02 -15.05
N LEU A 204 16.09 52.04 -14.57
CA LEU A 204 16.45 51.18 -13.44
C LEU A 204 17.25 49.96 -13.91
N LEU A 205 18.40 49.70 -13.29
CA LEU A 205 19.20 48.50 -13.56
C LEU A 205 18.46 47.24 -13.08
N VAL A 206 18.14 46.33 -14.00
CA VAL A 206 17.44 45.07 -13.72
C VAL A 206 18.43 43.94 -13.48
N SER A 207 19.39 43.77 -14.40
CA SER A 207 20.44 42.76 -14.33
C SER A 207 21.69 43.25 -15.05
N GLU A 208 22.87 42.82 -14.61
CA GLU A 208 24.13 43.12 -15.30
C GLU A 208 25.07 41.93 -15.30
N ILE A 209 25.91 41.89 -16.32
CA ILE A 209 27.15 41.11 -16.34
C ILE A 209 28.27 42.07 -15.99
N VAL A 210 29.03 41.75 -14.94
CA VAL A 210 30.18 42.55 -14.49
C VAL A 210 31.44 41.77 -14.79
N ILE A 211 32.32 42.35 -15.59
CA ILE A 211 33.68 41.89 -15.86
C ILE A 211 34.60 42.74 -15.00
N ARG A 212 35.20 42.11 -13.99
CA ARG A 212 36.07 42.80 -13.05
C ARG A 212 37.49 42.87 -13.56
N THR A 213 38.23 43.84 -13.05
CA THR A 213 39.65 44.01 -13.35
C THR A 213 40.54 42.85 -12.88
N ASP A 214 40.07 42.05 -11.91
CA ASP A 214 40.73 40.82 -11.44
C ASP A 214 40.50 39.59 -12.36
N GLY A 215 39.78 39.76 -13.47
CA GLY A 215 39.43 38.69 -14.40
C GLY A 215 38.21 37.87 -14.00
N THR A 216 37.51 38.22 -12.92
CA THR A 216 36.27 37.55 -12.52
C THR A 216 35.07 38.06 -13.30
N PHE A 217 34.10 37.16 -13.53
CA PHE A 217 32.84 37.47 -14.19
C PHE A 217 31.69 37.21 -13.22
N SER A 218 30.82 38.20 -13.01
CA SER A 218 29.65 38.06 -12.15
C SER A 218 28.35 38.31 -12.91
N PHE A 219 27.36 37.47 -12.65
CA PHE A 219 25.98 37.65 -13.08
C PHE A 219 25.20 38.26 -11.92
N MET A 220 24.71 39.48 -12.10
CA MET A 220 24.04 40.26 -11.06
C MET A 220 22.57 40.48 -11.41
N LYS A 221 21.71 40.46 -10.40
CA LYS A 221 20.31 40.90 -10.48
C LYS A 221 20.02 41.83 -9.33
N GLN A 222 19.64 43.08 -9.62
CA GLN A 222 19.31 44.09 -8.62
C GLN A 222 20.36 44.20 -7.47
N GLY A 223 21.65 44.18 -7.82
CA GLY A 223 22.76 44.24 -6.86
C GLY A 223 23.13 42.92 -6.16
N LYS A 224 22.36 41.85 -6.35
CA LYS A 224 22.67 40.51 -5.84
C LYS A 224 23.46 39.69 -6.85
N GLU A 225 24.59 39.14 -6.42
CA GLU A 225 25.36 38.19 -7.21
C GLU A 225 24.64 36.83 -7.26
N LEU A 226 24.30 36.39 -8.47
CA LEU A 226 23.64 35.10 -8.73
C LEU A 226 24.67 33.99 -8.98
N ALA A 227 25.72 34.33 -9.74
CA ALA A 227 26.83 33.44 -10.03
C ALA A 227 28.09 34.25 -10.27
N ARG A 228 29.24 33.68 -9.91
CA ARG A 228 30.58 34.22 -10.18
C ARG A 228 31.48 33.14 -10.75
N ILE A 229 32.18 33.49 -11.82
CA ILE A 229 33.23 32.68 -12.43
C ILE A 229 34.58 33.25 -12.00
N THR A 230 35.45 32.36 -11.52
CA THR A 230 36.82 32.64 -11.08
C THR A 230 37.78 31.62 -11.68
N GLU A 231 39.08 31.78 -11.48
CA GLU A 231 40.08 30.76 -11.83
C GLU A 231 39.83 29.40 -11.17
N ASN A 232 39.15 29.39 -10.01
CA ASN A 232 38.83 28.19 -9.25
C ASN A 232 37.51 27.53 -9.70
N GLY A 233 36.83 28.08 -10.72
CA GLY A 233 35.59 27.58 -11.27
C GLY A 233 34.39 28.50 -11.05
N ILE A 234 33.19 27.91 -11.12
CA ILE A 234 31.90 28.62 -11.05
C ILE A 234 31.29 28.46 -9.65
N SER A 235 30.90 29.58 -9.04
CA SER A 235 30.15 29.63 -7.79
C SER A 235 28.74 30.18 -8.04
N TYR A 236 27.72 29.55 -7.48
CA TYR A 236 26.32 29.98 -7.57
C TYR A 236 25.53 29.46 -6.36
N GLY A 237 24.48 30.17 -5.96
CA GLY A 237 23.72 29.84 -4.73
C GLY A 237 22.75 28.66 -4.88
N ALA A 238 22.17 28.47 -6.06
CA ALA A 238 21.25 27.37 -6.36
C ALA A 238 21.26 27.03 -7.85
N SER A 239 21.15 25.74 -8.18
CA SER A 239 20.89 25.25 -9.55
C SER A 239 19.59 24.45 -9.53
N LEU A 240 18.70 24.77 -10.46
CA LEU A 240 17.41 24.09 -10.66
C LEU A 240 17.49 23.09 -11.84
N SER A 241 18.67 22.54 -12.10
CA SER A 241 18.87 21.60 -13.20
C SER A 241 18.60 20.16 -12.77
N ASP A 242 17.82 19.43 -13.55
CA ASP A 242 17.62 17.98 -13.39
C ASP A 242 18.86 17.16 -13.77
N THR A 243 19.87 17.81 -14.38
CA THR A 243 21.13 17.17 -14.77
C THR A 243 22.34 18.06 -14.48
N ALA A 244 23.42 17.47 -14.00
CA ALA A 244 24.70 18.16 -13.83
C ALA A 244 25.85 17.19 -14.16
N ARG A 245 26.88 17.69 -14.85
CA ARG A 245 28.10 16.94 -15.13
C ARG A 245 29.31 17.73 -14.64
N ILE A 246 30.09 17.13 -13.74
CA ILE A 246 31.31 17.71 -13.18
C ILE A 246 32.45 16.73 -13.46
N GLY A 247 33.21 17.01 -14.53
CA GLY A 247 34.19 16.06 -15.05
C GLY A 247 33.54 14.72 -15.43
N SER A 248 34.01 13.64 -14.81
CA SER A 248 33.50 12.27 -15.01
C SER A 248 32.24 11.96 -14.21
N LEU A 249 31.88 12.77 -13.21
CA LEU A 249 30.71 12.57 -12.36
C LEU A 249 29.46 13.18 -12.99
N ARG A 250 28.36 12.42 -13.03
CA ARG A 250 27.07 12.88 -13.52
C ARG A 250 25.99 12.70 -12.47
N ILE A 251 25.17 13.74 -12.32
CA ILE A 251 23.87 13.71 -11.65
C ILE A 251 22.81 13.78 -12.74
N GLN A 252 21.85 12.86 -12.74
CA GLN A 252 20.74 12.84 -13.69
C GLN A 252 19.48 12.35 -12.97
N GLY A 253 18.46 13.19 -12.87
CA GLY A 253 17.29 12.89 -12.04
C GLY A 253 17.71 12.67 -10.58
N ALA A 254 17.53 11.45 -10.08
CA ALA A 254 17.93 11.04 -8.74
C ALA A 254 19.22 10.20 -8.70
N ASP A 255 19.90 10.02 -9.83
CA ASP A 255 21.06 9.15 -9.97
C ASP A 255 22.39 9.92 -9.88
N LEU A 256 23.41 9.26 -9.32
CA LEU A 256 24.80 9.75 -9.22
C LEU A 256 25.77 8.68 -9.73
N PHE A 257 26.48 8.91 -10.83
CA PHE A 257 27.32 7.88 -11.47
C PHE A 257 28.53 8.42 -12.24
N ASN A 258 29.48 7.53 -12.53
CA ASN A 258 30.67 7.80 -13.35
C ASN A 258 30.35 7.61 -14.84
N THR A 259 30.81 8.52 -15.69
CA THR A 259 30.56 8.54 -17.14
C THR A 259 31.82 8.43 -18.01
N ALA A 260 33.00 8.36 -17.41
CA ALA A 260 34.27 8.39 -18.15
C ALA A 260 34.92 7.01 -18.28
N ASP A 261 34.75 6.13 -17.29
CA ASP A 261 35.32 4.79 -17.31
C ASP A 261 34.35 3.83 -18.01
N ALA A 262 34.77 3.29 -19.16
CA ALA A 262 33.97 2.37 -19.98
C ALA A 262 34.15 0.89 -19.59
N THR A 263 34.90 0.60 -18.53
CA THR A 263 35.09 -0.77 -18.01
C THR A 263 34.10 -1.09 -16.90
N ASP A 264 33.99 -2.37 -16.54
CA ASP A 264 33.21 -2.81 -15.38
C ASP A 264 33.77 -2.33 -14.03
N ALA A 265 34.91 -1.61 -14.01
CA ALA A 265 35.53 -1.03 -12.83
C ALA A 265 35.18 0.46 -12.59
N GLY A 266 34.33 1.06 -13.44
CA GLY A 266 33.91 2.45 -13.30
C GLY A 266 33.26 2.73 -11.94
N CYS A 267 33.82 3.67 -11.18
CA CYS A 267 33.37 3.95 -9.81
C CYS A 267 33.26 5.44 -9.48
N VAL A 268 32.39 5.76 -8.53
CA VAL A 268 32.34 7.06 -7.85
C VAL A 268 33.04 6.89 -6.50
N ARG A 269 34.17 7.57 -6.32
CA ARG A 269 34.94 7.51 -5.08
C ARG A 269 34.47 8.63 -4.15
N VAL A 270 34.06 8.25 -2.94
CA VAL A 270 33.65 9.19 -1.87
C VAL A 270 34.71 9.16 -0.77
N ASN A 271 35.15 10.33 -0.31
CA ASN A 271 36.17 10.49 0.73
C ASN A 271 37.50 9.76 0.47
N HIS A 272 37.92 9.65 -0.80
CA HIS A 272 39.22 9.04 -1.14
C HIS A 272 40.41 9.87 -0.65
N TYR A 273 40.32 11.19 -0.78
CA TYR A 273 41.32 12.12 -0.28
C TYR A 273 40.85 12.79 1.03
N GLY A 274 41.81 13.18 1.85
CA GLY A 274 41.63 13.99 3.04
C GLY A 274 41.40 15.47 2.72
N LEU A 275 41.63 16.33 3.72
CA LEU A 275 41.46 17.79 3.56
C LEU A 275 42.30 18.31 2.38
N ASN A 276 41.67 19.07 1.48
CA ASN A 276 42.28 19.69 0.30
C ASN A 276 43.04 18.71 -0.62
N GLY A 277 42.58 17.47 -0.74
CA GLY A 277 43.23 16.46 -1.59
C GLY A 277 44.43 15.74 -0.96
N GLY A 278 44.83 16.10 0.27
CA GLY A 278 45.96 15.47 0.97
C GLY A 278 45.60 14.16 1.70
N ALA A 279 46.58 13.50 2.32
CA ALA A 279 46.37 12.22 3.05
C ALA A 279 46.37 12.34 4.59
N ALA A 280 46.72 13.50 5.15
CA ALA A 280 47.00 13.65 6.58
C ALA A 280 45.75 13.76 7.49
N LYS A 281 44.59 14.10 6.93
CA LYS A 281 43.37 14.40 7.71
C LYS A 281 42.17 13.65 7.14
N TYR A 282 41.77 12.57 7.83
CA TYR A 282 40.61 11.72 7.52
C TYR A 282 39.30 12.49 7.38
N ARG A 283 38.39 11.98 6.54
CA ARG A 283 37.03 12.48 6.33
C ARG A 283 36.00 11.40 6.68
N ASP A 284 34.85 11.83 7.18
CA ASP A 284 33.72 10.95 7.47
C ASP A 284 32.65 11.10 6.37
N PHE A 285 31.91 10.03 6.08
CA PHE A 285 30.75 10.05 5.17
C PHE A 285 29.51 9.67 5.97
N ALA A 286 28.52 10.57 6.04
CA ALA A 286 27.32 10.37 6.85
C ALA A 286 26.06 10.48 6.00
N VAL A 287 25.17 9.50 6.12
CA VAL A 287 23.83 9.47 5.52
C VAL A 287 22.81 9.55 6.64
N HIS A 288 21.90 10.51 6.56
CA HIS A 288 20.83 10.72 7.53
C HIS A 288 19.47 10.29 6.96
N ASP A 289 18.46 10.18 7.80
CA ASP A 289 17.09 9.79 7.45
C ASP A 289 16.26 10.90 6.77
N GLY A 290 16.85 12.07 6.54
CA GLY A 290 16.17 13.23 5.96
C GLY A 290 15.28 14.02 6.92
N LYS A 291 15.22 13.66 8.21
CA LYS A 291 14.40 14.34 9.24
C LYS A 291 15.23 15.15 10.24
N ALA A 292 16.44 15.55 9.85
CA ALA A 292 17.38 16.28 10.71
C ALA A 292 17.68 15.55 12.04
N CYS A 293 17.70 14.21 12.02
CA CYS A 293 18.14 13.43 13.18
C CYS A 293 19.62 13.70 13.52
N GLY A 294 19.94 13.73 14.81
CA GLY A 294 21.32 13.96 15.28
C GLY A 294 22.29 12.80 15.01
N VAL A 295 21.78 11.61 14.67
CA VAL A 295 22.58 10.39 14.45
C VAL A 295 22.40 9.90 13.01
N PRO A 296 23.47 9.70 12.23
CA PRO A 296 23.35 9.16 10.88
C PRO A 296 22.82 7.72 10.87
N ILE A 297 22.05 7.35 9.84
CA ILE A 297 21.62 5.96 9.62
C ILE A 297 22.76 5.09 9.07
N LEU A 298 23.72 5.70 8.39
CA LEU A 298 24.97 5.09 7.94
C LEU A 298 26.09 6.13 8.08
N LYS A 299 27.17 5.80 8.77
CA LYS A 299 28.34 6.66 8.89
C LYS A 299 29.62 5.87 8.66
N VAL A 300 30.46 6.31 7.74
CA VAL A 300 31.83 5.84 7.60
C VAL A 300 32.74 6.80 8.37
N VAL A 301 33.47 6.29 9.35
CA VAL A 301 34.43 7.07 10.14
C VAL A 301 35.83 6.80 9.62
N GLY A 302 36.38 7.76 8.87
CA GLY A 302 37.63 7.56 8.13
C GLY A 302 38.83 7.27 9.04
N LYS A 303 38.90 7.94 10.20
CA LYS A 303 40.01 7.79 11.16
C LYS A 303 40.12 6.38 11.74
N ASN A 304 38.97 5.75 11.98
CA ASN A 304 38.89 4.46 12.64
C ASN A 304 38.72 3.31 11.65
N ALA A 305 38.53 3.61 10.36
CA ALA A 305 38.14 2.65 9.32
C ALA A 305 36.88 1.85 9.69
N THR A 306 35.90 2.50 10.34
CA THR A 306 34.66 1.86 10.79
C THR A 306 33.46 2.32 9.98
N VAL A 307 32.45 1.44 9.87
CA VAL A 307 31.12 1.77 9.38
C VAL A 307 30.14 1.58 10.53
N GLU A 308 29.47 2.66 10.92
CA GLU A 308 28.42 2.68 11.94
C GLU A 308 27.06 2.69 11.24
N VAL A 309 26.20 1.73 11.58
CA VAL A 309 24.82 1.66 11.08
C VAL A 309 23.90 2.03 12.23
N GLY A 310 23.45 3.28 12.28
CA GLY A 310 22.54 3.79 13.32
C GLY A 310 21.09 3.33 13.16
N GLY A 311 20.72 2.87 11.95
CA GLY A 311 19.41 2.28 11.65
C GLY A 311 19.37 0.76 11.75
N ARG A 312 18.26 0.16 11.30
CA ARG A 312 18.15 -1.31 11.15
C ARG A 312 18.99 -1.78 9.95
N LEU A 313 20.00 -2.60 10.19
CA LEU A 313 20.68 -3.36 9.14
C LEU A 313 19.75 -4.50 8.64
N SER A 314 19.32 -4.45 7.38
CA SER A 314 18.44 -5.48 6.78
C SER A 314 18.99 -5.93 5.44
N VAL A 315 19.46 -7.18 5.34
CA VAL A 315 19.92 -7.80 4.09
C VAL A 315 18.76 -8.58 3.47
N ARG A 316 18.27 -8.13 2.30
CA ARG A 316 17.21 -8.80 1.53
C ARG A 316 17.73 -9.12 0.14
N SER A 317 17.76 -10.39 -0.23
CA SER A 317 18.32 -10.83 -1.51
C SER A 317 17.75 -12.19 -1.93
N ALA A 318 17.98 -12.57 -3.19
CA ALA A 318 17.67 -13.89 -3.72
C ALA A 318 18.81 -14.91 -3.49
N GLY A 319 19.45 -14.90 -2.31
CA GLY A 319 20.48 -15.87 -1.92
C GLY A 319 21.85 -15.32 -1.50
N ARG A 320 22.02 -13.99 -1.42
CA ARG A 320 23.23 -13.31 -0.92
C ARG A 320 23.07 -12.86 0.55
N GLY A 321 24.12 -12.96 1.36
CA GLY A 321 24.07 -12.67 2.79
C GLY A 321 25.20 -11.76 3.27
N ILE A 322 25.47 -11.81 4.57
CA ILE A 322 26.67 -11.22 5.17
C ILE A 322 27.78 -12.26 5.06
N GLU A 323 28.87 -11.91 4.39
CA GLU A 323 30.09 -12.70 4.32
C GLU A 323 31.18 -12.05 5.19
N LEU A 324 31.85 -12.85 6.02
CA LEU A 324 32.99 -12.41 6.83
C LEU A 324 34.26 -13.08 6.30
N CYS A 325 34.94 -12.42 5.36
CA CYS A 325 36.19 -12.91 4.79
C CYS A 325 37.39 -12.37 5.57
N ASN A 326 38.30 -13.25 6.00
CA ASN A 326 39.60 -12.83 6.50
C ASN A 326 40.53 -12.64 5.28
N THR A 327 41.06 -11.44 5.10
CA THR A 327 41.88 -11.09 3.93
C THR A 327 43.37 -11.37 4.13
N SER A 328 43.78 -11.79 5.33
CA SER A 328 45.18 -11.97 5.71
C SER A 328 45.61 -13.43 5.82
N TYR A 329 44.68 -14.34 6.13
CA TYR A 329 44.98 -15.74 6.45
C TYR A 329 44.10 -16.71 5.65
N THR A 330 44.63 -17.90 5.34
CA THR A 330 43.92 -18.99 4.63
C THR A 330 43.39 -20.04 5.61
N LYS A 331 42.58 -21.00 5.15
CA LYS A 331 41.89 -22.03 5.98
C LYS A 331 42.82 -22.89 6.86
N GLU A 332 44.11 -22.88 6.56
CA GLU A 332 45.16 -23.62 7.27
C GLU A 332 45.70 -22.88 8.51
N ASP A 333 45.42 -21.58 8.65
CA ASP A 333 45.94 -20.76 9.75
C ASP A 333 44.86 -20.54 10.84
N PRO A 334 45.12 -20.88 12.11
CA PRO A 334 44.16 -20.66 13.20
C PRO A 334 43.86 -19.18 13.48
N LYS A 335 44.59 -18.22 12.89
CA LYS A 335 44.35 -16.78 13.00
C LYS A 335 43.19 -16.25 12.14
N LEU A 336 42.38 -17.13 11.57
CA LEU A 336 41.14 -16.81 10.85
C LEU A 336 40.03 -16.26 11.77
N THR A 337 40.31 -15.20 12.51
CA THR A 337 39.32 -14.58 13.39
C THR A 337 38.37 -13.70 12.59
N ASN A 338 37.08 -13.81 12.88
CA ASN A 338 36.01 -12.90 12.43
C ASN A 338 34.78 -13.14 13.33
N LEU A 339 34.21 -12.07 13.89
CA LEU A 339 33.14 -12.15 14.88
C LEU A 339 31.98 -11.23 14.57
N LEU A 340 30.76 -11.73 14.72
CA LEU A 340 29.59 -10.92 15.05
C LEU A 340 29.56 -10.75 16.56
N ALA A 341 29.78 -9.54 17.06
CA ALA A 341 29.89 -9.25 18.48
C ALA A 341 28.82 -8.26 18.93
N TRP A 342 28.27 -8.52 20.11
CA TRP A 342 27.39 -7.59 20.81
C TRP A 342 28.15 -6.98 21.98
N ARG A 343 28.01 -5.67 22.12
CA ARG A 343 28.62 -4.89 23.19
C ARG A 343 27.57 -4.07 23.92
N ASP A 344 27.76 -3.85 25.20
CA ASP A 344 26.96 -2.90 25.96
C ASP A 344 27.34 -1.44 25.61
N SER A 345 26.67 -0.47 26.24
CA SER A 345 26.94 0.95 26.03
C SER A 345 28.31 1.42 26.52
N ALA A 346 29.01 0.65 27.35
CA ALA A 346 30.39 0.90 27.78
C ALA A 346 31.42 0.24 26.86
N GLY A 347 30.97 -0.54 25.86
CA GLY A 347 31.82 -1.25 24.92
C GLY A 347 32.26 -2.64 25.38
N ALA A 348 31.77 -3.15 26.52
CA ALA A 348 32.10 -4.49 27.00
C ALA A 348 31.41 -5.56 26.13
N ALA A 349 32.13 -6.61 25.73
CA ALA A 349 31.57 -7.68 24.90
C ALA A 349 30.69 -8.62 25.73
N ILE A 350 29.43 -8.76 25.32
CA ILE A 350 28.41 -9.52 26.06
C ILE A 350 27.94 -10.79 25.34
N ALA A 351 28.05 -10.82 24.01
CA ALA A 351 27.78 -12.01 23.21
C ALA A 351 28.63 -11.99 21.94
N ALA A 352 28.91 -13.16 21.38
CA ALA A 352 29.63 -13.27 20.11
C ALA A 352 29.31 -14.57 19.37
N VAL A 353 29.39 -14.51 18.04
CA VAL A 353 29.34 -15.68 17.15
C VAL A 353 30.47 -15.58 16.13
N GLY A 354 31.28 -16.63 15.99
CA GLY A 354 32.38 -16.69 15.01
C GLY A 354 33.65 -17.36 15.53
N TYR A 355 34.76 -17.16 14.82
CA TYR A 355 36.09 -17.63 15.25
C TYR A 355 36.74 -16.57 16.12
N ASP A 356 36.95 -16.90 17.39
CA ASP A 356 37.36 -15.94 18.44
C ASP A 356 38.76 -16.20 19.00
N SER A 357 39.50 -17.15 18.45
CA SER A 357 40.81 -17.59 18.91
C SER A 357 41.80 -17.53 17.76
N THR A 358 43.05 -17.16 18.06
CA THR A 358 44.17 -17.14 17.10
C THR A 358 44.95 -18.44 17.06
N ASP A 359 44.71 -19.34 18.03
CA ASP A 359 45.56 -20.50 18.29
C ASP A 359 44.78 -21.81 18.12
N SER A 360 43.51 -21.72 17.71
CA SER A 360 42.63 -22.87 17.52
C SER A 360 41.50 -22.55 16.55
N PHE A 361 41.02 -23.55 15.80
CA PHE A 361 39.84 -23.44 14.94
C PHE A 361 38.52 -23.53 15.73
N ARG A 362 38.41 -22.77 16.82
CA ARG A 362 37.22 -22.76 17.67
C ARG A 362 36.21 -21.77 17.14
N PHE A 363 35.10 -22.29 16.61
CA PHE A 363 33.90 -21.50 16.37
C PHE A 363 33.07 -21.42 17.65
N VAL A 364 32.74 -20.23 18.11
CA VAL A 364 31.98 -20.00 19.34
C VAL A 364 30.60 -19.42 19.03
N VAL A 365 29.62 -19.84 19.82
CA VAL A 365 28.34 -19.13 20.03
C VAL A 365 28.28 -18.88 21.53
N ARG A 366 28.40 -17.62 21.96
CA ARG A 366 28.54 -17.25 23.37
C ARG A 366 27.54 -16.17 23.75
N ASN A 367 26.90 -16.37 24.90
CA ASN A 367 26.16 -15.37 25.65
C ASN A 367 26.71 -15.34 27.08
N THR A 368 27.08 -14.16 27.59
CA THR A 368 27.61 -13.99 28.96
C THR A 368 26.56 -13.47 29.94
N LEU A 369 25.37 -13.08 29.47
CA LEU A 369 24.31 -12.49 30.28
C LEU A 369 23.18 -13.47 30.61
N GLY A 370 22.92 -14.46 29.74
CA GLY A 370 21.81 -15.39 29.92
C GLY A 370 21.91 -16.61 29.00
N ASP A 371 20.76 -17.21 28.73
CA ASP A 371 20.66 -18.49 28.03
C ASP A 371 20.90 -18.37 26.51
N ILE A 372 21.21 -19.52 25.89
CA ILE A 372 21.16 -19.73 24.44
C ILE A 372 20.04 -20.73 24.17
N VAL A 373 18.99 -20.30 23.45
CA VAL A 373 17.83 -21.15 23.14
C VAL A 373 17.90 -21.60 21.68
N LEU A 374 17.84 -22.91 21.45
CA LEU A 374 17.70 -23.52 20.12
C LEU A 374 16.31 -24.17 20.03
N ALA A 375 15.38 -23.57 19.28
CA ALA A 375 13.98 -23.99 19.22
C ALA A 375 13.52 -24.36 17.79
N PRO A 376 14.01 -25.45 17.19
CA PRO A 376 13.52 -25.94 15.91
C PRO A 376 12.14 -26.61 16.05
N SER A 377 11.35 -26.61 14.98
CA SER A 377 10.10 -27.41 14.92
C SER A 377 10.34 -28.91 14.77
N GLY A 378 11.49 -29.30 14.20
CA GLY A 378 11.89 -30.69 13.99
C GLY A 378 12.93 -31.14 15.02
N CYS A 379 14.21 -30.94 14.70
CA CYS A 379 15.33 -31.34 15.56
C CYS A 379 16.54 -30.40 15.42
N VAL A 380 17.47 -30.51 16.38
CA VAL A 380 18.86 -30.01 16.24
C VAL A 380 19.73 -31.23 16.00
N ASP A 381 20.35 -31.32 14.82
CA ASP A 381 21.34 -32.35 14.53
C ASP A 381 22.74 -31.89 14.97
N VAL A 382 23.41 -32.70 15.79
CA VAL A 382 24.81 -32.51 16.15
C VAL A 382 25.65 -33.56 15.44
N LEU A 383 26.25 -33.17 14.32
CA LEU A 383 27.17 -34.02 13.57
C LEU A 383 28.56 -33.93 14.22
N GLY A 384 28.91 -34.96 15.01
CA GLY A 384 30.14 -35.00 15.78
C GLY A 384 29.87 -35.37 17.24
N THR A 385 30.80 -35.02 18.14
CA THR A 385 30.64 -35.28 19.58
C THR A 385 30.04 -34.07 20.28
N LEU A 386 28.84 -34.24 20.87
CA LEU A 386 28.30 -33.27 21.81
C LEU A 386 29.05 -33.38 23.15
N ARG A 387 29.57 -32.26 23.65
CA ARG A 387 30.27 -32.19 24.93
C ARG A 387 29.59 -31.23 25.90
N VAL A 388 29.56 -31.58 27.18
CA VAL A 388 29.12 -30.73 28.29
C VAL A 388 30.32 -30.51 29.21
N ASN A 389 30.71 -29.25 29.43
CA ASN A 389 31.92 -28.88 30.18
C ASN A 389 33.19 -29.63 29.72
N GLY A 390 33.34 -29.80 28.40
CA GLY A 390 34.50 -30.47 27.80
C GLY A 390 34.47 -32.00 27.80
N LYS A 391 33.50 -32.65 28.47
CA LYS A 391 33.31 -34.11 28.48
C LYS A 391 32.26 -34.56 27.49
N SER A 392 32.45 -35.72 26.86
CA SER A 392 31.46 -36.26 25.91
C SER A 392 30.17 -36.61 26.63
N VAL A 393 29.02 -36.29 26.02
CA VAL A 393 27.71 -36.76 26.51
C VAL A 393 27.66 -38.29 26.49
N ALA A 394 28.29 -38.95 25.51
CA ALA A 394 28.35 -40.41 25.43
C ALA A 394 29.22 -41.05 26.54
N GLU A 395 30.15 -40.30 27.14
CA GLU A 395 30.92 -40.75 28.31
C GLU A 395 30.14 -40.53 29.62
N THR A 396 29.24 -39.54 29.62
CA THR A 396 28.50 -39.13 30.82
C THR A 396 27.16 -39.84 30.96
N TYR A 397 26.50 -40.16 29.84
CA TYR A 397 25.17 -40.75 29.77
C TYR A 397 25.19 -42.03 28.92
N VAL A 398 24.53 -43.07 29.42
CA VAL A 398 24.35 -44.34 28.69
C VAL A 398 23.17 -44.21 27.72
N THR A 399 23.32 -44.70 26.49
CA THR A 399 22.19 -44.74 25.54
C THR A 399 21.17 -45.79 25.98
N VAL A 400 19.88 -45.60 25.65
CA VAL A 400 18.83 -46.60 25.95
C VAL A 400 19.19 -47.97 25.37
N THR A 401 19.79 -48.01 24.18
CA THR A 401 20.27 -49.24 23.55
C THR A 401 21.39 -49.90 24.35
N ALA A 402 22.42 -49.13 24.76
CA ALA A 402 23.53 -49.65 25.56
C ALA A 402 23.06 -50.08 26.96
N TYR A 403 22.13 -49.33 27.56
CA TYR A 403 21.49 -49.70 28.82
C TYR A 403 20.69 -50.99 28.68
N THR A 404 19.87 -51.12 27.63
CA THR A 404 19.04 -52.32 27.38
C THR A 404 19.89 -53.54 27.06
N GLN A 405 20.98 -53.37 26.30
CA GLN A 405 21.96 -54.44 26.06
C GLN A 405 22.70 -54.83 27.35
N GLY A 406 23.10 -53.84 28.15
CA GLY A 406 23.68 -54.07 29.48
C GLY A 406 22.73 -54.81 30.42
N MET A 407 21.44 -54.49 30.40
CA MET A 407 20.41 -55.20 31.18
C MET A 407 20.14 -56.60 30.64
N LYS A 408 20.13 -56.81 29.31
CA LYS A 408 20.07 -58.15 28.70
C LYS A 408 21.26 -59.03 29.10
N GLY A 409 22.41 -58.43 29.39
CA GLY A 409 23.57 -59.13 29.95
C GLY A 409 23.49 -59.40 31.45
N LYS A 410 22.62 -58.69 32.18
CA LYS A 410 22.38 -58.89 33.62
C LYS A 410 21.23 -59.86 33.95
N VAL A 411 20.42 -60.24 32.96
CA VAL A 411 19.46 -61.36 33.12
C VAL A 411 20.26 -62.66 32.95
N ASP A 412 20.62 -63.28 34.08
CA ASP A 412 21.21 -64.61 34.27
C ASP A 412 21.43 -65.47 33.02
N LYS A 413 22.43 -65.11 32.19
CA LYS A 413 22.95 -66.01 31.18
C LYS A 413 24.13 -66.78 31.75
N VAL A 414 23.88 -67.56 32.79
CA VAL A 414 24.75 -68.69 33.13
C VAL A 414 24.28 -69.87 32.29
N THR A 415 24.99 -70.15 31.20
CA THR A 415 24.77 -71.33 30.37
C THR A 415 24.96 -72.58 31.24
N GLY A 416 23.85 -73.21 31.65
CA GLY A 416 23.84 -74.38 32.52
C GLY A 416 22.91 -74.31 33.75
N LYS A 417 22.22 -73.20 34.01
CA LYS A 417 21.17 -73.15 35.04
C LYS A 417 19.83 -72.72 34.44
N GLN A 418 18.98 -73.71 34.13
CA GLN A 418 17.59 -73.51 33.79
C GLN A 418 16.74 -73.42 35.06
N LEU A 419 15.74 -72.54 35.08
CA LEU A 419 14.75 -72.37 36.15
C LEU A 419 13.49 -73.24 35.89
N SER A 420 13.69 -74.49 35.46
CA SER A 420 12.60 -75.47 35.26
C SER A 420 13.11 -76.92 35.20
N THR A 421 14.01 -77.30 36.11
CA THR A 421 14.21 -78.74 36.37
C THR A 421 13.05 -79.23 37.22
N GLU A 422 12.31 -80.21 36.70
CA GLU A 422 11.33 -80.95 37.47
C GLU A 422 12.00 -81.66 38.66
N ASP A 423 11.71 -81.20 39.87
CA ASP A 423 12.16 -81.82 41.13
C ASP A 423 11.16 -82.89 41.64
N PHE A 424 10.52 -83.64 40.74
CA PHE A 424 9.73 -84.81 41.14
C PHE A 424 10.55 -86.09 40.96
N THR A 425 10.73 -86.86 42.04
CA THR A 425 11.21 -88.23 41.94
C THR A 425 10.20 -89.08 41.16
N THR A 426 10.63 -90.20 40.56
CA THR A 426 9.77 -91.15 39.81
C THR A 426 8.52 -91.55 40.61
N GLU A 427 8.59 -91.54 41.94
CA GLU A 427 7.46 -91.81 42.83
C GLU A 427 6.41 -90.67 42.87
N TYR A 428 6.82 -89.41 42.82
CA TYR A 428 5.90 -88.27 42.77
C TYR A 428 5.32 -88.04 41.38
N LYS A 429 6.07 -88.36 40.32
CA LYS A 429 5.56 -88.35 38.94
C LYS A 429 4.45 -89.39 38.74
N ASN A 430 4.62 -90.60 39.30
CA ASN A 430 3.58 -91.63 39.31
C ASN A 430 2.33 -91.23 40.11
N LYS A 431 2.47 -90.44 41.19
CA LYS A 431 1.33 -89.91 41.97
C LYS A 431 0.58 -88.79 41.23
N LEU A 432 1.28 -88.00 40.42
CA LEU A 432 0.70 -86.94 39.59
C LEU A 432 -0.05 -87.51 38.36
N ASP A 433 0.54 -88.51 37.69
CA ASP A 433 -0.09 -89.18 36.54
C ASP A 433 -1.34 -90.00 36.93
N ALA A 434 -1.43 -90.45 38.19
CA ALA A 434 -2.59 -91.16 38.74
C ALA A 434 -3.82 -90.27 39.00
N ILE A 435 -3.71 -88.94 38.88
CA ILE A 435 -4.83 -88.00 39.06
C ILE A 435 -5.74 -87.97 37.81
N THR A 436 -5.27 -88.45 36.65
CA THR A 436 -5.98 -88.34 35.37
C THR A 436 -6.60 -89.63 34.81
N THR A 437 -6.47 -90.80 35.47
CA THR A 437 -6.87 -92.11 34.88
C THR A 437 -7.67 -93.08 35.78
N GLY A 438 -8.17 -92.65 36.95
CA GLY A 438 -8.93 -93.54 37.85
C GLY A 438 -10.32 -93.97 37.35
N THR A 439 -10.53 -95.25 37.09
CA THR A 439 -11.85 -95.91 36.89
C THR A 439 -12.24 -96.75 38.12
N ILE A 440 -13.55 -96.96 38.36
CA ILE A 440 -14.07 -97.68 39.55
C ILE A 440 -14.04 -99.22 39.38
N ALA A 441 -13.85 -99.73 38.16
CA ALA A 441 -13.78 -101.17 37.93
C ALA A 441 -12.33 -101.66 38.06
N GLY A 442 -12.02 -102.38 39.15
CA GLY A 442 -10.79 -103.16 39.27
C GLY A 442 -9.82 -102.81 40.39
N GLY A 443 -10.26 -102.19 41.49
CA GLY A 443 -9.50 -102.22 42.76
C GLY A 443 -8.17 -101.45 42.80
N GLY A 444 -8.02 -100.34 42.07
CA GLY A 444 -6.86 -99.45 42.16
C GLY A 444 -6.94 -98.41 43.30
N THR A 445 -5.80 -97.98 43.83
CA THR A 445 -5.68 -97.04 44.97
C THR A 445 -5.47 -95.57 44.54
N GLY A 446 -6.26 -95.06 43.59
CA GLY A 446 -6.17 -93.69 43.06
C GLY A 446 -7.38 -92.79 43.40
N TYR A 447 -7.29 -91.48 43.13
CA TYR A 447 -8.39 -90.53 43.31
C TYR A 447 -9.43 -90.62 42.18
N VAL A 448 -10.72 -90.65 42.54
CA VAL A 448 -11.86 -90.75 41.62
C VAL A 448 -12.52 -89.38 41.44
N THR A 449 -12.91 -89.02 40.21
CA THR A 449 -13.63 -87.76 39.95
C THR A 449 -15.08 -87.84 40.43
N SER A 450 -15.68 -86.71 40.81
CA SER A 450 -17.09 -86.63 41.22
C SER A 450 -18.07 -87.12 40.15
N GLY A 451 -17.70 -87.06 38.86
CA GLY A 451 -18.49 -87.61 37.75
C GLY A 451 -18.51 -89.14 37.68
N ALA A 452 -17.39 -89.81 37.97
CA ALA A 452 -17.32 -91.27 38.04
C ALA A 452 -18.07 -91.83 39.27
N VAL A 453 -18.01 -91.10 40.38
CA VAL A 453 -18.79 -91.40 41.59
C VAL A 453 -20.30 -91.22 41.34
N ALA A 454 -20.70 -90.18 40.60
CA ALA A 454 -22.11 -89.94 40.25
C ALA A 454 -22.72 -91.01 39.32
N GLU A 455 -21.96 -91.54 38.34
CA GLU A 455 -22.42 -92.64 37.48
C GLU A 455 -22.51 -93.98 38.23
N ALA A 456 -21.62 -94.26 39.18
CA ALA A 456 -21.73 -95.45 40.03
C ALA A 456 -22.89 -95.36 41.04
N LEU A 457 -23.20 -94.16 41.55
CA LEU A 457 -24.33 -93.90 42.45
C LEU A 457 -25.69 -93.97 41.72
N LYS A 458 -25.75 -93.78 40.39
CA LYS A 458 -26.98 -94.00 39.59
C LYS A 458 -27.44 -95.46 39.56
N MET A 459 -26.56 -96.42 39.82
CA MET A 459 -26.90 -97.85 39.88
C MET A 459 -27.33 -98.32 41.28
N LYS A 460 -27.38 -97.42 42.28
CA LYS A 460 -27.83 -97.73 43.64
C LYS A 460 -29.34 -97.52 43.78
N LEU A 461 -30.02 -98.50 44.36
CA LEU A 461 -31.41 -98.39 44.80
C LEU A 461 -31.51 -97.47 46.03
N SER A 462 -32.56 -96.65 46.09
CA SER A 462 -32.86 -95.77 47.23
C SER A 462 -33.82 -96.43 48.22
N ALA A 463 -33.68 -96.15 49.51
CA ALA A 463 -34.60 -96.66 50.53
C ALA A 463 -36.02 -96.08 50.37
N ASP A 464 -36.11 -94.85 49.87
CA ASP A 464 -37.32 -94.06 49.67
C ASP A 464 -38.15 -94.57 48.46
N GLY A 465 -37.50 -95.31 47.56
CA GLY A 465 -38.09 -95.84 46.34
C GLY A 465 -38.96 -97.08 46.52
N ASN A 466 -38.95 -97.76 47.68
CA ASN A 466 -39.74 -98.97 47.96
C ASN A 466 -39.79 -99.98 46.78
N LEU A 467 -38.63 -100.28 46.17
CA LEU A 467 -38.45 -101.15 44.99
C LEU A 467 -39.04 -100.64 43.66
N SER A 468 -39.48 -99.37 43.59
CA SER A 468 -40.03 -98.77 42.35
C SER A 468 -38.95 -98.39 41.33
N ASP A 469 -37.73 -98.17 41.82
CA ASP A 469 -36.47 -97.82 41.13
C ASP A 469 -35.66 -99.05 40.68
N VAL A 470 -36.21 -100.25 40.85
CA VAL A 470 -35.70 -101.48 40.22
C VAL A 470 -35.92 -101.39 38.70
N MET A 471 -34.82 -101.36 37.94
CA MET A 471 -34.84 -101.22 36.49
C MET A 471 -35.55 -102.37 35.76
N ASP A 472 -35.38 -103.62 36.22
CA ASP A 472 -36.10 -104.80 35.69
C ASP A 472 -36.84 -105.54 36.82
N LYS A 473 -38.13 -105.22 36.95
CA LYS A 473 -39.01 -105.80 37.97
C LYS A 473 -39.31 -107.28 37.72
N ALA A 474 -39.16 -107.78 36.50
CA ALA A 474 -39.42 -109.18 36.15
C ALA A 474 -38.21 -110.07 36.47
N ALA A 475 -36.99 -109.60 36.24
CA ALA A 475 -35.77 -110.26 36.68
C ALA A 475 -35.65 -110.33 38.22
N ALA A 476 -36.00 -109.24 38.91
CA ALA A 476 -36.00 -109.21 40.38
C ALA A 476 -36.96 -110.22 41.03
N ARG A 477 -38.17 -110.40 40.45
CA ARG A 477 -39.14 -111.41 40.94
C ARG A 477 -38.64 -112.85 40.78
N ARG A 478 -37.94 -113.17 39.68
CA ARG A 478 -37.33 -114.50 39.47
C ARG A 478 -36.18 -114.78 40.42
N ASN A 479 -35.39 -113.76 40.78
CA ASN A 479 -34.24 -113.91 41.67
C ASN A 479 -34.60 -113.93 43.16
N LEU A 480 -35.79 -113.43 43.54
CA LEU A 480 -36.29 -113.37 44.92
C LEU A 480 -37.39 -114.39 45.24
N ASP A 481 -37.75 -115.25 44.28
CA ASP A 481 -38.79 -116.29 44.40
C ASP A 481 -40.15 -115.76 44.92
N VAL A 482 -40.63 -114.66 44.34
CA VAL A 482 -41.89 -113.98 44.74
C VAL A 482 -42.83 -113.74 43.55
N TYR A 483 -44.10 -114.12 43.73
CA TYR A 483 -45.16 -114.08 42.70
C TYR A 483 -45.75 -112.67 42.46
N SER A 484 -46.17 -112.37 41.23
CA SER A 484 -46.95 -111.15 40.95
C SER A 484 -48.42 -111.29 41.36
N LYS A 485 -49.17 -110.18 41.39
CA LYS A 485 -50.64 -110.21 41.61
C LYS A 485 -51.37 -111.10 40.61
N THR A 486 -50.85 -111.24 39.39
CA THR A 486 -51.41 -112.11 38.35
C THR A 486 -51.06 -113.58 38.61
N ASP A 487 -49.87 -113.85 39.17
CA ASP A 487 -49.38 -115.21 39.42
C ASP A 487 -49.94 -115.82 40.72
N ALA A 488 -50.24 -114.99 41.73
CA ALA A 488 -50.81 -115.42 43.01
C ALA A 488 -52.21 -116.07 42.90
N GLY A 489 -52.96 -115.75 41.84
CA GLY A 489 -54.31 -116.27 41.61
C GLY A 489 -54.39 -117.76 41.27
N GLY A 490 -53.26 -118.42 41.01
CA GLY A 490 -53.16 -119.87 40.80
C GLY A 490 -52.58 -120.66 41.99
N VAL A 491 -52.13 -119.98 43.05
CA VAL A 491 -51.40 -120.60 44.18
C VAL A 491 -52.07 -120.32 45.54
N PHE A 492 -52.85 -119.24 45.67
CA PHE A 492 -53.50 -118.85 46.94
C PHE A 492 -55.04 -118.74 46.79
N LEU A 493 -55.77 -119.04 47.89
CA LEU A 493 -57.24 -118.98 47.98
C LEU A 493 -57.78 -117.55 47.83
N LYS A 494 -58.98 -117.38 47.27
CA LYS A 494 -59.56 -116.05 46.98
C LYS A 494 -60.58 -115.65 48.04
N ILE A 495 -60.36 -114.50 48.68
CA ILE A 495 -61.28 -113.89 49.66
C ILE A 495 -62.70 -113.69 49.08
N SER A 496 -62.82 -113.50 47.76
CA SER A 496 -64.09 -113.31 47.06
C SER A 496 -65.00 -114.55 46.99
N GLU A 497 -64.51 -115.77 47.28
CA GLU A 497 -65.32 -117.01 47.27
C GLU A 497 -65.73 -117.50 48.68
N GLY A 498 -65.47 -116.71 49.73
CA GLY A 498 -65.99 -116.96 51.07
C GLY A 498 -65.61 -118.33 51.67
N LEU A 499 -64.43 -118.87 51.33
CA LEU A 499 -63.90 -120.15 51.80
C LEU A 499 -64.73 -121.39 51.41
N GLN A 500 -65.65 -121.28 50.45
CA GLN A 500 -66.46 -122.42 49.99
C GLN A 500 -65.61 -123.55 49.36
N GLU A 501 -64.40 -123.22 48.95
CA GLU A 501 -63.38 -124.11 48.36
C GLU A 501 -62.90 -125.20 49.34
N LEU A 502 -62.98 -124.98 50.66
CA LEU A 502 -62.47 -125.91 51.69
C LEU A 502 -63.47 -127.01 52.10
N VAL A 503 -64.72 -126.96 51.61
CA VAL A 503 -65.81 -127.88 52.02
C VAL A 503 -66.42 -128.65 50.83
N ARG A 504 -65.90 -128.44 49.61
CA ARG A 504 -66.33 -129.20 48.41
C ARG A 504 -65.69 -130.60 48.41
N LEU A 505 -66.50 -131.63 48.17
CA LEU A 505 -66.04 -133.00 47.89
C LEU A 505 -65.93 -133.17 46.36
N SER A 506 -64.85 -133.79 45.89
CA SER A 506 -64.63 -134.02 44.45
C SER A 506 -65.50 -135.18 43.93
N ALA A 507 -65.69 -135.25 42.61
CA ALA A 507 -66.53 -136.28 41.99
C ALA A 507 -66.01 -137.72 42.24
N GLU A 508 -64.71 -137.89 42.46
CA GLU A 508 -64.09 -139.18 42.82
C GLU A 508 -64.37 -139.57 44.29
N GLU A 509 -64.44 -138.59 45.20
CA GLU A 509 -64.77 -138.83 46.61
C GLU A 509 -66.25 -139.21 46.82
N ILE A 510 -67.13 -138.98 45.83
CA ILE A 510 -68.58 -139.27 45.91
C ILE A 510 -68.93 -140.64 45.32
N ASN A 511 -68.09 -141.20 44.44
CA ASN A 511 -68.46 -142.31 43.55
C ASN A 511 -68.49 -143.71 44.22
N SER A 512 -68.30 -143.81 45.53
CA SER A 512 -68.28 -145.09 46.28
C SER A 512 -68.90 -145.00 47.68
N LEU A 513 -69.62 -143.92 47.99
CA LEU A 513 -70.25 -143.69 49.29
C LEU A 513 -71.76 -143.51 49.13
N SER A 514 -72.53 -144.00 50.10
CA SER A 514 -73.97 -143.71 50.15
C SER A 514 -74.23 -142.24 50.52
N ALA A 515 -75.40 -141.71 50.17
CA ALA A 515 -75.71 -140.29 50.37
C ALA A 515 -75.60 -139.84 51.86
N GLU A 516 -75.90 -140.73 52.81
CA GLU A 516 -75.75 -140.46 54.24
C GLU A 516 -74.28 -140.42 54.67
N GLU A 517 -73.44 -141.29 54.11
CA GLU A 517 -72.00 -141.31 54.41
C GLU A 517 -71.28 -140.10 53.80
N ALA A 518 -71.67 -139.66 52.60
CA ALA A 518 -71.15 -138.44 51.98
C ALA A 518 -71.53 -137.17 52.78
N ALA A 519 -72.74 -137.13 53.34
CA ALA A 519 -73.16 -136.04 54.22
C ALA A 519 -72.38 -136.03 55.55
N ALA A 520 -72.14 -137.20 56.14
CA ALA A 520 -71.34 -137.33 57.36
C ALA A 520 -69.87 -136.91 57.16
N LEU A 521 -69.27 -137.22 56.02
CA LEU A 521 -67.89 -136.82 55.69
C LEU A 521 -67.77 -135.30 55.54
N LYS A 522 -68.74 -134.66 54.89
CA LYS A 522 -68.81 -133.20 54.76
C LYS A 522 -68.99 -132.52 56.12
N ALA A 523 -69.81 -133.10 57.00
CA ALA A 523 -69.99 -132.61 58.37
C ALA A 523 -68.71 -132.73 59.21
N ARG A 524 -67.92 -133.80 59.03
CA ARG A 524 -66.61 -133.98 59.69
C ARG A 524 -65.58 -132.94 59.24
N LYS A 525 -65.48 -132.65 57.93
CA LYS A 525 -64.59 -131.58 57.42
C LYS A 525 -65.01 -130.19 57.94
N GLN A 526 -66.31 -129.93 58.11
CA GLN A 526 -66.79 -128.68 58.73
C GLN A 526 -66.51 -128.59 60.24
N ALA A 527 -66.48 -129.71 60.96
CA ALA A 527 -66.17 -129.72 62.40
C ALA A 527 -64.70 -129.38 62.68
N ALA A 528 -63.76 -129.95 61.92
CA ALA A 528 -62.32 -129.67 62.06
C ALA A 528 -61.96 -128.19 61.79
N ILE A 529 -62.64 -127.55 60.84
CA ILE A 529 -62.41 -126.13 60.50
C ILE A 529 -62.93 -125.21 61.62
N ARG A 530 -64.02 -125.56 62.30
CA ARG A 530 -64.54 -124.77 63.44
C ARG A 530 -63.67 -124.86 64.69
N GLU A 531 -63.04 -126.00 64.93
CA GLU A 531 -62.13 -126.18 66.09
C GLU A 531 -60.84 -125.36 65.94
N THR A 532 -60.40 -125.12 64.70
CA THR A 532 -59.21 -124.29 64.41
C THR A 532 -59.51 -122.79 64.48
N LEU A 533 -60.74 -122.36 64.17
CA LEU A 533 -61.14 -120.95 64.20
C LEU A 533 -61.45 -120.41 65.61
N ASP A 534 -61.83 -121.28 66.56
CA ASP A 534 -62.10 -120.88 67.95
C ASP A 534 -60.82 -120.70 68.80
N ALA A 535 -59.67 -121.17 68.30
CA ALA A 535 -58.36 -120.97 68.95
C ALA A 535 -57.85 -119.52 68.85
N GLU A 536 -58.25 -118.75 67.84
CA GLU A 536 -57.81 -117.34 67.69
C GLU A 536 -58.61 -116.33 68.54
N LYS A 537 -59.74 -116.73 69.15
CA LYS A 537 -60.55 -115.82 69.98
C LYS A 537 -60.17 -115.76 71.46
N LYS A 538 -59.11 -116.48 71.93
CA LYS A 538 -58.77 -116.61 73.36
C LYS A 538 -57.28 -116.56 73.78
N GLY A 539 -56.42 -115.75 73.16
CA GLY A 539 -55.13 -115.36 73.78
C GLY A 539 -54.10 -114.82 72.77
N THR A 540 -53.25 -113.81 73.04
CA THR A 540 -52.81 -113.20 74.29
C THR A 540 -52.48 -111.70 74.05
N GLY A 541 -53.06 -110.85 74.89
CA GLY A 541 -52.73 -109.45 75.01
C GLY A 541 -51.91 -109.19 76.27
N GLU A 542 -50.58 -109.15 76.12
CA GLU A 542 -49.62 -108.42 76.98
C GLU A 542 -48.36 -107.92 76.20
N SER A 543 -48.26 -108.15 74.89
CA SER A 543 -47.08 -107.76 74.07
C SER A 543 -47.29 -106.50 73.22
N LYS A 544 -48.07 -105.53 73.69
CA LYS A 544 -48.30 -104.25 73.00
C LYS A 544 -47.62 -103.10 73.75
N LEU A 545 -46.68 -102.41 73.09
CA LEU A 545 -46.03 -101.20 73.59
C LEU A 545 -47.03 -100.04 73.61
N ALA A 546 -47.05 -99.27 74.70
CA ALA A 546 -47.97 -98.13 74.82
C ALA A 546 -47.31 -96.85 74.30
N LYS A 547 -47.99 -96.12 73.42
CA LYS A 547 -47.47 -94.89 72.78
C LYS A 547 -47.11 -93.78 73.80
N ALA A 548 -47.72 -93.81 74.99
CA ALA A 548 -47.44 -92.88 76.08
C ALA A 548 -46.12 -93.17 76.83
N SER A 549 -45.60 -94.40 76.76
CA SER A 549 -44.39 -94.82 77.49
C SER A 549 -43.09 -94.37 76.84
N ASN A 550 -43.15 -93.67 75.69
CA ASN A 550 -42.01 -93.14 74.92
C ASN A 550 -40.78 -94.09 74.87
N LEU A 551 -41.02 -95.35 74.49
CA LEU A 551 -40.00 -96.40 74.32
C LEU A 551 -39.31 -96.87 75.63
N SER A 552 -39.80 -96.47 76.79
CA SER A 552 -39.23 -96.88 78.09
C SER A 552 -39.60 -98.32 78.48
N ASP A 553 -40.70 -98.85 77.95
CA ASP A 553 -41.25 -100.20 78.10
C ASP A 553 -40.64 -101.23 77.12
N VAL A 554 -39.59 -100.83 76.38
CA VAL A 554 -38.76 -101.75 75.59
C VAL A 554 -37.77 -102.45 76.52
N ALA A 555 -37.94 -103.76 76.69
CA ALA A 555 -37.16 -104.58 77.64
C ALA A 555 -35.67 -104.74 77.24
N ASP A 556 -35.32 -104.76 75.95
CA ASP A 556 -33.92 -104.85 75.47
C ASP A 556 -33.57 -103.66 74.55
N LYS A 557 -33.14 -102.58 75.19
CA LYS A 557 -32.74 -101.33 74.49
C LYS A 557 -31.47 -101.52 73.66
N GLY A 558 -30.63 -102.52 73.95
CA GLY A 558 -29.39 -102.79 73.21
C GLY A 558 -29.65 -103.45 71.85
N LYS A 559 -30.52 -104.46 71.83
CA LYS A 559 -30.94 -105.14 70.60
C LYS A 559 -31.85 -104.25 69.74
N ALA A 560 -32.72 -103.45 70.36
CA ALA A 560 -33.54 -102.47 69.67
C ALA A 560 -32.70 -101.37 68.97
N ARG A 561 -31.62 -100.88 69.60
CA ARG A 561 -30.68 -99.94 68.96
C ARG A 561 -29.91 -100.56 67.78
N LYS A 562 -29.44 -101.80 67.92
CA LYS A 562 -28.74 -102.52 66.82
C LYS A 562 -29.64 -102.77 65.61
N ASN A 563 -30.91 -103.11 65.85
CA ASN A 563 -31.87 -103.34 64.77
C ASN A 563 -32.34 -102.04 64.08
N LEU A 564 -32.14 -100.88 64.72
CA LEU A 564 -32.37 -99.55 64.14
C LEU A 564 -31.08 -98.90 63.61
N GLU A 565 -29.93 -99.58 63.71
CA GLU A 565 -28.61 -99.09 63.30
C GLU A 565 -28.16 -97.79 64.01
N ILE A 566 -28.54 -97.60 65.28
CA ILE A 566 -28.20 -96.40 66.08
C ILE A 566 -27.19 -96.76 67.18
N TYR A 567 -26.06 -96.04 67.23
CA TYR A 567 -24.99 -96.22 68.21
C TYR A 567 -25.30 -95.56 69.57
N SER A 568 -24.81 -96.12 70.68
CA SER A 568 -24.91 -95.49 72.00
C SER A 568 -23.96 -94.30 72.14
N THR A 569 -24.26 -93.38 73.06
CA THR A 569 -23.40 -92.22 73.38
C THR A 569 -21.96 -92.64 73.68
N SER A 570 -21.76 -93.72 74.45
CA SER A 570 -20.45 -94.30 74.74
C SER A 570 -19.71 -94.91 73.53
N GLU A 571 -20.40 -95.27 72.46
CA GLU A 571 -19.79 -95.74 71.20
C GLU A 571 -19.40 -94.56 70.29
N VAL A 572 -20.21 -93.50 70.28
CA VAL A 572 -19.92 -92.24 69.58
C VAL A 572 -18.72 -91.51 70.22
N ASP A 573 -18.65 -91.45 71.56
CA ASP A 573 -17.53 -90.80 72.28
C ASP A 573 -16.18 -91.50 72.04
N ARG A 574 -16.21 -92.82 71.80
CA ARG A 574 -15.02 -93.62 71.48
C ARG A 574 -14.56 -93.44 70.02
N MET A 575 -15.49 -93.05 69.13
CA MET A 575 -15.20 -92.74 67.72
C MET A 575 -14.73 -91.28 67.51
N LEU A 576 -15.00 -90.38 68.47
CA LEU A 576 -14.53 -88.98 68.46
C LEU A 576 -13.27 -88.70 69.30
N ALA A 577 -12.81 -89.66 70.11
CA ALA A 577 -11.58 -89.51 70.88
C ALA A 577 -10.34 -89.34 69.97
N GLY A 578 -9.73 -88.15 69.98
CA GLY A 578 -8.47 -87.85 69.29
C GLY A 578 -8.59 -87.10 67.95
N LYS A 579 -9.78 -86.65 67.53
CA LYS A 579 -9.95 -85.91 66.25
C LYS A 579 -10.42 -84.45 66.35
N LEU A 580 -10.53 -83.89 67.54
CA LEU A 580 -10.86 -82.48 67.74
C LEU A 580 -9.93 -81.86 68.80
N GLY A 581 -8.85 -81.24 68.32
CA GLY A 581 -8.18 -80.18 69.06
C GLY A 581 -9.03 -78.92 68.94
N THR A 582 -9.68 -78.57 70.03
CA THR A 582 -10.46 -77.35 70.23
C THR A 582 -9.53 -76.18 70.47
N ASP A 583 -9.57 -75.18 69.60
CA ASP A 583 -9.47 -73.78 70.02
C ASP A 583 -10.09 -72.86 68.96
N SER A 584 -11.05 -72.06 69.41
CA SER A 584 -11.80 -71.00 68.70
C SER A 584 -13.12 -71.41 68.05
N ALA A 585 -14.20 -71.05 68.75
CA ALA A 585 -15.58 -71.17 68.32
C ALA A 585 -16.00 -70.11 67.28
N TYR A 586 -17.08 -70.45 66.54
CA TYR A 586 -18.18 -69.58 66.07
C TYR A 586 -17.99 -68.84 64.71
N GLU A 587 -18.95 -68.53 63.82
CA GLU A 587 -20.40 -68.79 63.60
C GLU A 587 -20.74 -68.74 62.10
N GLY A 588 -21.72 -69.55 61.66
CA GLY A 588 -22.65 -69.24 60.53
C GLY A 588 -22.06 -69.18 59.10
N VAL A 589 -22.78 -69.45 58.01
CA VAL A 589 -24.22 -69.64 57.75
C VAL A 589 -24.37 -70.64 56.58
N VAL A 590 -25.41 -71.46 56.67
CA VAL A 590 -25.90 -72.43 55.67
C VAL A 590 -26.40 -71.71 54.41
N PHE A 591 -26.04 -72.19 53.21
CA PHE A 591 -26.52 -71.64 51.93
C PHE A 591 -28.05 -71.78 51.81
N THR A 592 -28.79 -70.67 51.96
CA THR A 592 -30.24 -70.58 51.79
C THR A 592 -30.64 -70.43 50.31
N ALA A 593 -31.94 -70.61 50.00
CA ALA A 593 -32.49 -70.43 48.65
C ALA A 593 -32.15 -69.05 48.04
N GLU A 594 -32.04 -68.00 48.86
CA GLU A 594 -31.61 -66.67 48.43
C GLU A 594 -30.16 -66.60 47.94
N LEU A 595 -29.25 -67.44 48.46
CA LEU A 595 -27.86 -67.49 47.99
C LEU A 595 -27.72 -68.25 46.66
N ARG A 596 -28.62 -69.21 46.38
CA ARG A 596 -28.75 -69.86 45.08
C ARG A 596 -29.33 -68.91 44.03
N ASP A 597 -30.32 -68.10 44.39
CA ASP A 597 -30.92 -67.10 43.49
C ASP A 597 -29.96 -65.94 43.19
N LYS A 598 -29.13 -65.52 44.16
CA LYS A 598 -28.04 -64.55 43.93
C LYS A 598 -26.95 -65.06 42.98
N LEU A 599 -26.71 -66.37 42.92
CA LEU A 599 -25.74 -66.97 41.99
C LEU A 599 -26.31 -67.13 40.57
N LEU A 600 -27.63 -67.33 40.44
CA LEU A 600 -28.34 -67.36 39.15
C LEU A 600 -28.54 -65.97 38.53
N ALA A 601 -28.60 -64.90 39.34
CA ALA A 601 -28.76 -63.51 38.90
C ALA A 601 -27.49 -62.88 38.24
N ILE A 602 -26.34 -63.55 38.22
CA ILE A 602 -25.09 -63.01 37.65
C ILE A 602 -25.03 -63.13 36.11
N LYS A 603 -25.97 -63.84 35.44
CA LYS A 603 -25.97 -63.99 33.97
C LYS A 603 -26.85 -63.01 33.18
N THR A 604 -27.74 -62.24 33.78
CA THR A 604 -28.58 -61.27 33.06
C THR A 604 -29.00 -60.11 33.97
N GLY A 605 -28.22 -59.03 34.01
CA GLY A 605 -28.54 -57.84 34.82
C GLY A 605 -29.64 -56.99 34.19
N SER A 606 -30.82 -56.94 34.82
CA SER A 606 -31.84 -55.93 34.56
C SER A 606 -32.66 -55.71 35.84
N PHE A 607 -32.38 -54.64 36.60
CA PHE A 607 -33.21 -54.22 37.73
C PHE A 607 -34.06 -53.03 37.30
N ALA A 608 -35.37 -53.23 37.24
CA ALA A 608 -36.34 -52.19 37.00
C ALA A 608 -36.96 -51.74 38.34
N TYR A 609 -36.93 -50.43 38.64
CA TYR A 609 -37.80 -49.84 39.67
C TYR A 609 -38.66 -48.75 39.06
N THR A 610 -39.80 -48.44 39.67
CA THR A 610 -40.76 -47.45 39.17
C THR A 610 -40.86 -46.32 40.19
N ASP A 611 -40.78 -45.07 39.74
CA ASP A 611 -40.94 -43.90 40.62
C ASP A 611 -42.42 -43.55 40.87
N GLU A 612 -42.69 -42.55 41.71
CA GLU A 612 -44.05 -42.14 42.16
C GLU A 612 -44.99 -41.70 41.03
N ASN A 613 -44.52 -41.59 39.79
CA ASN A 613 -45.34 -41.31 38.61
C ASN A 613 -45.57 -42.53 37.69
N GLY A 614 -45.20 -43.73 38.12
CA GLY A 614 -45.51 -44.97 37.40
C GLY A 614 -44.58 -45.30 36.24
N LYS A 615 -43.39 -44.69 36.13
CA LYS A 615 -42.43 -44.99 35.05
C LYS A 615 -41.27 -45.89 35.50
N SER A 616 -41.09 -47.00 34.78
CA SER A 616 -40.09 -48.02 35.09
C SER A 616 -38.69 -47.66 34.56
N HIS A 617 -37.68 -47.73 35.41
CA HIS A 617 -36.27 -47.39 35.15
C HIS A 617 -35.37 -48.61 35.40
N ALA A 618 -34.62 -49.02 34.37
CA ALA A 618 -33.63 -50.09 34.47
C ALA A 618 -32.21 -49.54 34.72
N GLN A 619 -31.55 -49.94 35.82
CA GLN A 619 -30.13 -49.66 36.08
C GLN A 619 -29.33 -50.96 36.24
N VAL A 620 -28.09 -50.97 35.74
CA VAL A 620 -27.14 -52.09 35.82
C VAL A 620 -25.82 -51.55 36.35
N GLU A 621 -25.39 -51.97 37.54
CA GLU A 621 -23.99 -51.88 37.96
C GLU A 621 -23.30 -53.22 37.66
N GLY A 622 -22.36 -53.21 36.72
CA GLY A 622 -21.56 -54.38 36.30
C GLY A 622 -20.52 -54.03 35.21
N TYR A 623 -19.45 -54.83 35.10
CA TYR A 623 -18.30 -54.56 34.23
C TYR A 623 -18.63 -54.54 32.73
N LEU A 624 -18.29 -53.44 32.04
CA LEU A 624 -18.38 -53.30 30.58
C LEU A 624 -17.06 -53.68 29.88
N PRO A 625 -17.08 -54.41 28.75
CA PRO A 625 -15.90 -54.56 27.90
C PRO A 625 -15.52 -53.22 27.25
N THR A 626 -14.22 -52.92 27.16
CA THR A 626 -13.68 -51.63 26.69
C THR A 626 -14.21 -51.23 25.30
N SER A 627 -14.53 -52.20 24.45
CA SER A 627 -15.11 -51.97 23.12
C SER A 627 -16.56 -51.45 23.17
N GLN A 628 -17.36 -51.81 24.18
CA GLN A 628 -18.69 -51.23 24.38
C GLN A 628 -18.61 -49.84 25.02
N VAL A 629 -17.66 -49.59 25.92
CA VAL A 629 -17.39 -48.24 26.48
C VAL A 629 -17.04 -47.26 25.36
N VAL A 630 -16.16 -47.64 24.43
CA VAL A 630 -15.80 -46.82 23.26
C VAL A 630 -16.99 -46.62 22.32
N LYS A 631 -17.84 -47.64 22.12
CA LYS A 631 -19.02 -47.53 21.24
C LYS A 631 -20.12 -46.65 21.85
N GLN A 632 -20.35 -46.71 23.16
CA GLN A 632 -21.33 -45.87 23.86
C GLN A 632 -20.82 -44.43 24.08
N LEU A 633 -19.53 -44.23 24.35
CA LEU A 633 -18.91 -42.89 24.36
C LEU A 633 -18.95 -42.23 22.97
N ARG A 634 -18.77 -42.99 21.88
CA ARG A 634 -18.96 -42.47 20.52
C ARG A 634 -20.41 -42.08 20.21
N LEU A 635 -21.39 -42.81 20.77
CA LEU A 635 -22.82 -42.48 20.61
C LEU A 635 -23.26 -41.29 21.46
N LYS A 636 -22.48 -40.87 22.46
CA LYS A 636 -22.78 -39.74 23.36
C LYS A 636 -21.67 -38.69 23.46
N ALA A 637 -20.77 -38.64 22.47
CA ALA A 637 -19.73 -37.62 22.39
C ALA A 637 -20.33 -36.19 22.40
N ASP A 638 -21.52 -36.02 21.82
CA ASP A 638 -22.24 -34.73 21.80
C ASP A 638 -22.82 -34.33 23.17
N ARG A 639 -22.85 -35.25 24.16
CA ARG A 639 -23.49 -35.05 25.47
C ARG A 639 -22.54 -34.71 26.62
N LEU A 640 -21.25 -34.50 26.37
CA LEU A 640 -20.34 -34.03 27.43
C LEU A 640 -20.58 -32.56 27.80
N MET A 641 -21.27 -31.79 26.95
CA MET A 641 -21.68 -30.41 27.21
C MET A 641 -23.15 -30.12 26.86
N ALA A 642 -23.85 -30.97 26.09
CA ALA A 642 -25.26 -30.74 25.78
C ALA A 642 -26.18 -31.17 26.92
N GLY A 643 -26.66 -30.20 27.71
CA GLY A 643 -27.64 -30.40 28.79
C GLY A 643 -27.40 -29.51 30.02
N TYR A 644 -26.17 -29.02 30.21
CA TYR A 644 -25.86 -28.01 31.22
C TYR A 644 -26.25 -26.63 30.70
N ASN A 645 -26.91 -25.84 31.54
CA ASN A 645 -27.13 -24.43 31.23
C ASN A 645 -25.79 -23.66 31.26
N ALA A 646 -25.75 -22.45 30.69
CA ALA A 646 -24.49 -21.71 30.54
C ALA A 646 -23.72 -21.53 31.88
N SER A 647 -24.44 -21.36 32.99
CA SER A 647 -23.85 -21.21 34.33
C SER A 647 -23.20 -22.49 34.85
N GLU A 648 -23.78 -23.65 34.56
CA GLU A 648 -23.25 -24.95 34.99
C GLU A 648 -22.00 -25.33 34.18
N GLN A 649 -22.00 -25.01 32.88
CA GLN A 649 -20.83 -25.21 32.01
C GLN A 649 -19.63 -24.37 32.45
N ASP A 650 -19.87 -23.11 32.83
CA ASP A 650 -18.82 -22.22 33.31
C ASP A 650 -18.26 -22.64 34.68
N ALA A 651 -19.10 -23.18 35.58
CA ALA A 651 -18.67 -23.72 36.88
C ALA A 651 -17.83 -25.00 36.73
N ILE A 652 -18.22 -25.89 35.82
CA ILE A 652 -17.47 -27.13 35.52
C ILE A 652 -16.12 -26.78 34.88
N ALA A 653 -16.07 -25.81 33.97
CA ALA A 653 -14.83 -25.35 33.33
C ALA A 653 -13.88 -24.69 34.34
N ALA A 654 -14.41 -23.87 35.26
CA ALA A 654 -13.62 -23.25 36.33
C ALA A 654 -13.02 -24.30 37.30
N ASN A 655 -13.78 -25.33 37.69
CA ASN A 655 -13.30 -26.38 38.59
C ASN A 655 -12.28 -27.33 37.95
N LEU A 656 -12.30 -27.48 36.62
CA LEU A 656 -11.35 -28.30 35.86
C LEU A 656 -10.19 -27.48 35.28
N ASN A 657 -10.15 -26.17 35.54
CA ASN A 657 -9.15 -25.24 35.00
C ASN A 657 -9.11 -25.20 33.45
N LEU A 658 -10.27 -25.33 32.82
CA LEU A 658 -10.49 -25.30 31.37
C LEU A 658 -11.33 -24.06 31.00
N TYR A 659 -11.27 -23.63 29.74
CA TYR A 659 -12.14 -22.57 29.23
C TYR A 659 -13.29 -23.18 28.40
N THR A 660 -14.54 -22.81 28.69
CA THR A 660 -15.66 -23.12 27.80
C THR A 660 -15.44 -22.44 26.45
N LYS A 661 -16.05 -22.94 25.35
CA LYS A 661 -15.89 -22.31 24.04
C LYS A 661 -16.29 -20.83 24.08
N GLY A 662 -17.39 -20.48 24.76
CA GLY A 662 -17.82 -19.09 24.96
C GLY A 662 -16.83 -18.23 25.77
N VAL A 663 -16.21 -18.78 26.82
CA VAL A 663 -15.19 -18.09 27.64
C VAL A 663 -13.85 -17.97 26.90
N SER A 664 -13.44 -19.00 26.17
CA SER A 664 -12.25 -18.98 25.32
C SER A 664 -12.41 -17.95 24.19
N ASP A 665 -13.58 -17.93 23.56
CA ASP A 665 -13.94 -17.01 22.48
C ASP A 665 -14.03 -15.55 22.93
N SER A 666 -14.23 -15.29 24.22
CA SER A 666 -14.23 -13.94 24.81
C SER A 666 -12.89 -13.56 25.46
N ARG A 667 -11.97 -14.52 25.64
CA ARG A 667 -10.65 -14.31 26.25
C ARG A 667 -9.51 -14.28 25.23
N PHE A 668 -9.67 -14.93 24.08
CA PHE A 668 -8.68 -14.98 23.00
C PHE A 668 -9.28 -14.47 21.67
N ALA A 669 -8.52 -13.67 20.93
CA ALA A 669 -8.99 -13.08 19.68
C ALA A 669 -9.15 -14.15 18.58
N LYS A 670 -10.26 -14.11 17.86
CA LYS A 670 -10.57 -14.98 16.72
C LYS A 670 -10.01 -14.40 15.43
N VAL A 671 -9.37 -15.25 14.62
CA VAL A 671 -8.85 -14.84 13.30
C VAL A 671 -9.97 -14.34 12.38
N GLU A 672 -11.15 -14.96 12.47
CA GLU A 672 -12.35 -14.60 11.71
C GLU A 672 -12.95 -13.23 12.12
N SER A 673 -12.64 -12.78 13.33
CA SER A 673 -13.15 -11.53 13.91
C SER A 673 -12.13 -10.39 13.85
N LEU A 674 -10.89 -10.66 13.41
CA LEU A 674 -9.81 -9.68 13.19
C LEU A 674 -9.70 -8.68 14.37
N PHE A 675 -9.85 -7.38 14.10
CA PHE A 675 -9.78 -6.34 15.13
C PHE A 675 -11.12 -6.07 15.84
N GLN A 676 -12.20 -6.75 15.46
CA GLN A 676 -13.53 -6.55 16.02
C GLN A 676 -13.60 -7.02 17.49
N ASP A 677 -12.81 -8.01 17.88
CA ASP A 677 -12.72 -8.48 19.26
C ASP A 677 -12.08 -7.42 20.17
N TYR A 678 -11.08 -6.70 19.67
CA TYR A 678 -10.45 -5.60 20.40
C TYR A 678 -11.40 -4.40 20.54
N ILE A 679 -12.18 -4.10 19.49
CA ILE A 679 -13.23 -3.07 19.56
C ILE A 679 -14.29 -3.47 20.60
N THR A 680 -14.74 -4.72 20.56
CA THR A 680 -15.77 -5.25 21.48
C THR A 680 -15.26 -5.27 22.93
N TYR A 681 -13.98 -5.61 23.16
CA TYR A 681 -13.33 -5.53 24.46
C TYR A 681 -13.30 -4.10 25.00
N LEU A 682 -12.92 -3.10 24.19
CA LEU A 682 -12.92 -1.70 24.63
C LEU A 682 -14.34 -1.19 24.89
N VAL A 683 -15.33 -1.63 24.11
CA VAL A 683 -16.74 -1.32 24.34
C VAL A 683 -17.22 -1.91 25.66
N SER A 684 -16.86 -3.16 25.98
CA SER A 684 -17.18 -3.80 27.26
C SER A 684 -16.52 -3.12 28.48
N ARG A 685 -15.43 -2.36 28.26
CA ARG A 685 -14.75 -1.53 29.26
C ARG A 685 -15.35 -0.12 29.39
N GLY A 686 -16.52 0.13 28.79
CA GLY A 686 -17.26 1.39 28.89
C GLY A 686 -16.91 2.44 27.84
N LYS A 687 -16.17 2.09 26.77
CA LYS A 687 -15.97 2.98 25.62
C LYS A 687 -17.14 2.89 24.65
N THR A 688 -17.47 3.98 23.97
CA THR A 688 -18.40 3.88 22.84
C THR A 688 -17.71 3.18 21.66
N THR A 689 -18.48 2.59 20.74
CA THR A 689 -17.93 1.94 19.53
C THR A 689 -16.99 2.86 18.76
N ALA A 690 -17.32 4.16 18.70
CA ALA A 690 -16.47 5.18 18.07
C ALA A 690 -15.14 5.39 18.80
N GLN A 691 -15.15 5.47 20.14
CA GLN A 691 -13.93 5.59 20.95
C GLN A 691 -13.04 4.35 20.88
N ALA A 692 -13.65 3.16 20.84
CA ALA A 692 -12.93 1.90 20.69
C ALA A 692 -12.23 1.79 19.33
N GLN A 693 -12.91 2.19 18.25
CA GLN A 693 -12.33 2.26 16.91
C GLN A 693 -11.22 3.32 16.83
N GLN A 694 -11.39 4.48 17.47
CA GLN A 694 -10.36 5.51 17.54
C GLN A 694 -9.09 5.02 18.25
N LEU A 695 -9.22 4.41 19.43
CA LEU A 695 -8.08 3.89 20.18
C LEU A 695 -7.35 2.77 19.44
N LEU A 696 -8.09 1.90 18.72
CA LEU A 696 -7.49 0.89 17.85
C LEU A 696 -6.68 1.53 16.71
N ARG A 697 -7.22 2.56 16.05
CA ARG A 697 -6.52 3.31 14.99
C ARG A 697 -5.24 3.96 15.51
N GLU A 698 -5.29 4.61 16.67
CA GLU A 698 -4.13 5.21 17.33
C GLU A 698 -3.05 4.15 17.65
N ARG A 699 -3.45 2.97 18.12
CA ARG A 699 -2.52 1.87 18.44
C ARG A 699 -1.88 1.24 17.21
N LEU A 700 -2.57 1.25 16.07
CA LEU A 700 -2.03 0.77 14.79
C LEU A 700 -1.37 1.89 13.97
N ASN A 701 -1.36 3.12 14.46
CA ASN A 701 -0.88 4.31 13.77
C ASN A 701 -1.55 4.53 12.40
N LEU A 702 -2.86 4.28 12.34
CA LEU A 702 -3.68 4.41 11.12
C LEU A 702 -4.54 5.67 11.20
N LEU A 703 -4.60 6.42 10.10
CA LEU A 703 -5.50 7.58 9.96
C LEU A 703 -6.95 7.11 9.85
N SER A 704 -7.87 7.85 10.45
CA SER A 704 -9.32 7.66 10.21
C SER A 704 -9.69 8.04 8.79
N ARG A 705 -10.88 7.61 8.35
CA ARG A 705 -11.45 8.03 7.06
C ARG A 705 -11.54 9.55 6.98
N ASP A 706 -11.94 10.20 8.07
CA ASP A 706 -12.09 11.66 8.10
C ASP A 706 -10.73 12.37 8.12
N GLU A 707 -9.71 11.84 8.82
CA GLU A 707 -8.34 12.38 8.77
C GLU A 707 -7.69 12.17 7.39
N THR A 708 -7.94 11.02 6.75
CA THR A 708 -7.43 10.75 5.40
C THR A 708 -8.06 11.70 4.38
N VAL A 709 -9.36 11.96 4.48
CA VAL A 709 -10.07 12.90 3.59
C VAL A 709 -9.73 14.36 3.90
N ARG A 710 -9.37 14.68 5.15
CA ARG A 710 -8.91 16.02 5.54
C ARG A 710 -7.48 16.31 5.07
N ASP A 711 -6.60 15.33 5.19
CA ASP A 711 -5.16 15.52 4.95
C ASP A 711 -4.74 15.13 3.51
N TYR A 712 -5.59 14.39 2.77
CA TYR A 712 -5.30 13.93 1.41
C TYR A 712 -6.52 14.08 0.46
N LEU A 713 -6.23 14.48 -0.78
CA LEU A 713 -7.22 14.61 -1.85
C LEU A 713 -7.49 13.27 -2.53
N ARG A 714 -8.75 12.97 -2.86
CA ARG A 714 -9.09 11.73 -3.55
C ARG A 714 -8.97 11.87 -5.06
N LYS A 715 -8.33 10.88 -5.69
CA LYS A 715 -8.10 10.86 -7.14
C LYS A 715 -9.40 10.71 -7.94
N ASP A 716 -10.36 9.93 -7.44
CA ASP A 716 -11.68 9.74 -8.03
C ASP A 716 -12.58 10.98 -7.88
N ALA A 717 -12.34 11.79 -6.84
CA ALA A 717 -13.09 13.02 -6.60
C ALA A 717 -12.67 14.18 -7.52
N ARG A 718 -11.64 14.03 -8.35
CA ARG A 718 -11.22 15.05 -9.36
C ARG A 718 -11.11 16.48 -8.77
N LEU A 719 -10.54 16.60 -7.57
CA LEU A 719 -10.38 17.87 -6.84
C LEU A 719 -11.68 18.53 -6.36
N THR A 720 -12.83 17.86 -6.44
CA THR A 720 -14.08 18.40 -5.85
C THR A 720 -14.08 18.41 -4.32
N ASP A 721 -13.19 17.65 -3.71
CA ASP A 721 -12.91 17.62 -2.27
C ASP A 721 -11.82 18.61 -1.83
N LEU A 722 -11.26 19.40 -2.75
CA LEU A 722 -10.35 20.49 -2.45
C LEU A 722 -11.13 21.72 -1.97
N ALA A 723 -11.19 21.92 -0.65
CA ALA A 723 -11.79 23.11 -0.06
C ALA A 723 -10.84 24.32 -0.18
N LEU A 724 -11.24 25.32 -0.97
CA LEU A 724 -10.48 26.57 -1.16
C LEU A 724 -11.20 27.73 -0.50
N GLY A 725 -10.50 28.46 0.36
CA GLY A 725 -11.06 29.50 1.23
C GLY A 725 -11.52 30.80 0.55
N GLY A 726 -11.69 30.83 -0.77
CA GLY A 726 -12.20 31.99 -1.51
C GLY A 726 -11.75 32.09 -2.96
N THR A 727 -12.27 33.10 -3.67
CA THR A 727 -12.03 33.36 -5.10
C THR A 727 -10.55 33.51 -5.44
N GLU A 728 -9.76 34.12 -4.55
CA GLU A 728 -8.33 34.33 -4.77
C GLU A 728 -7.52 33.03 -4.66
N ALA A 729 -7.92 32.14 -3.72
CA ALA A 729 -7.35 30.80 -3.60
C ALA A 729 -7.68 29.93 -4.83
N GLN A 730 -8.90 30.05 -5.36
CA GLN A 730 -9.30 29.38 -6.61
C GLN A 730 -8.48 29.90 -7.80
N ARG A 731 -8.30 31.21 -7.93
CA ARG A 731 -7.48 31.83 -9.00
C ARG A 731 -6.03 31.38 -8.92
N GLN A 732 -5.45 31.28 -7.72
CA GLN A 732 -4.07 30.83 -7.52
C GLN A 732 -3.89 29.32 -7.81
N VAL A 733 -4.86 28.49 -7.44
CA VAL A 733 -4.86 27.06 -7.81
C VAL A 733 -4.98 26.88 -9.32
N CYS A 734 -5.86 27.63 -10.00
CA CYS A 734 -5.95 27.62 -11.46
C CYS A 734 -4.61 27.99 -12.14
N ARG A 735 -3.91 29.04 -11.66
CA ARG A 735 -2.56 29.40 -12.15
C ARG A 735 -1.55 28.28 -11.95
N THR A 736 -1.60 27.59 -10.81
CA THR A 736 -0.68 26.51 -10.47
C THR A 736 -0.93 25.25 -11.32
N LEU A 737 -2.19 24.98 -11.65
CA LEU A 737 -2.61 23.84 -12.47
C LEU A 737 -2.57 24.13 -13.98
N GLY A 738 -2.22 25.36 -14.40
CA GLY A 738 -2.27 25.78 -15.81
C GLY A 738 -3.69 25.87 -16.38
N ALA A 739 -4.70 26.04 -15.53
CA ALA A 739 -6.11 26.15 -15.91
C ALA A 739 -6.59 27.62 -15.92
N ALA A 740 -7.57 27.92 -16.78
CA ALA A 740 -8.21 29.22 -16.85
C ALA A 740 -9.26 29.39 -15.73
N PHE A 741 -9.24 30.52 -15.02
CA PHE A 741 -10.24 30.82 -13.99
C PHE A 741 -11.50 31.38 -14.65
N ALA A 742 -12.60 30.60 -14.64
CA ALA A 742 -13.79 30.87 -15.45
C ALA A 742 -14.40 32.27 -15.27
N ALA A 743 -14.33 32.87 -14.08
CA ALA A 743 -14.89 34.21 -13.85
C ALA A 743 -14.09 35.34 -14.54
N ASP A 744 -12.85 35.07 -14.98
CA ASP A 744 -12.02 36.03 -15.71
C ASP A 744 -12.30 35.97 -17.24
N TYR A 745 -13.22 35.12 -17.71
CA TYR A 745 -13.52 34.92 -19.13
C TYR A 745 -15.02 35.02 -19.41
N GLN A 746 -15.37 35.63 -20.54
CA GLN A 746 -16.76 35.69 -21.02
C GLN A 746 -17.15 34.37 -21.72
N PRO A 747 -18.31 33.78 -21.41
CA PRO A 747 -18.84 32.64 -22.16
C PRO A 747 -19.01 32.99 -23.64
N VAL A 748 -18.71 32.05 -24.53
CA VAL A 748 -18.90 32.24 -25.98
C VAL A 748 -20.36 32.60 -26.26
N LEU A 749 -20.60 33.71 -26.95
CA LEU A 749 -21.94 34.13 -27.35
C LEU A 749 -22.49 33.13 -28.37
N ALA A 750 -23.71 32.65 -28.14
CA ALA A 750 -24.39 31.77 -29.09
C ALA A 750 -24.65 32.49 -30.42
N ASP A 751 -24.30 31.85 -31.53
CA ASP A 751 -24.44 32.39 -32.88
C ASP A 751 -25.19 31.37 -33.75
N THR A 752 -26.32 31.79 -34.31
CA THR A 752 -27.17 30.90 -35.12
C THR A 752 -26.67 30.74 -36.55
N GLY A 753 -25.71 31.56 -36.98
CA GLY A 753 -25.41 31.76 -38.40
C GLY A 753 -26.57 32.44 -39.16
N TRP A 754 -26.37 32.70 -40.45
CA TRP A 754 -27.41 33.23 -41.32
C TRP A 754 -28.39 32.12 -41.70
N LEU A 755 -29.64 32.27 -41.28
CA LEU A 755 -30.74 31.37 -41.62
C LEU A 755 -31.66 32.06 -42.63
N GLN A 756 -32.03 31.35 -43.69
CA GLN A 756 -33.05 31.83 -44.61
C GLN A 756 -34.42 31.84 -43.91
N MET A 757 -35.19 32.93 -44.04
CA MET A 757 -36.54 32.99 -43.51
C MET A 757 -37.47 32.07 -44.33
N ALA A 758 -38.43 31.41 -43.70
CA ALA A 758 -39.30 30.42 -44.36
C ALA A 758 -40.63 30.27 -43.61
N GLY A 759 -41.56 29.50 -44.19
CA GLY A 759 -42.80 29.09 -43.52
C GLY A 759 -43.96 30.09 -43.56
N SER A 760 -43.86 31.17 -44.35
CA SER A 760 -44.83 32.26 -44.45
C SER A 760 -45.98 32.04 -45.45
N GLY A 761 -46.24 30.79 -45.85
CA GLY A 761 -47.30 30.42 -46.80
C GLY A 761 -46.82 30.32 -48.25
N SER A 762 -47.59 29.60 -49.09
CA SER A 762 -47.23 29.30 -50.50
C SER A 762 -47.20 30.52 -51.42
N GLY A 763 -47.79 31.65 -51.00
CA GLY A 763 -47.77 32.92 -51.73
C GLY A 763 -46.51 33.77 -51.53
N THR A 764 -45.58 33.35 -50.66
CA THR A 764 -44.38 34.13 -50.28
C THR A 764 -43.11 33.69 -51.00
N ASP A 765 -42.14 34.61 -51.17
CA ASP A 765 -40.81 34.32 -51.72
C ASP A 765 -39.74 34.91 -50.80
N THR A 766 -39.09 34.03 -50.03
CA THR A 766 -38.09 34.39 -49.01
C THR A 766 -36.67 33.95 -49.38
N ARG A 767 -36.42 33.57 -50.65
CA ARG A 767 -35.09 33.08 -51.12
C ARG A 767 -33.95 34.08 -50.89
N GLY A 768 -34.28 35.37 -50.90
CA GLY A 768 -33.34 36.46 -50.71
C GLY A 768 -33.33 37.08 -49.32
N PHE A 769 -34.02 36.52 -48.32
CA PHE A 769 -34.24 37.18 -47.02
C PHE A 769 -33.80 36.30 -45.84
N PHE A 770 -32.85 36.81 -45.04
CA PHE A 770 -32.09 36.05 -44.06
C PHE A 770 -32.08 36.71 -42.68
N VAL A 771 -31.90 35.90 -41.64
CA VAL A 771 -31.85 36.32 -40.25
C VAL A 771 -30.73 35.59 -39.49
N ARG A 772 -30.03 36.30 -38.62
CA ARG A 772 -28.98 35.75 -37.74
C ARG A 772 -29.10 36.38 -36.35
N GLN A 773 -28.83 35.58 -35.34
CA GLN A 773 -28.74 36.03 -33.96
C GLN A 773 -27.35 35.75 -33.40
N ILE A 774 -26.75 36.76 -32.77
CA ILE A 774 -25.51 36.64 -32.00
C ILE A 774 -25.80 37.16 -30.58
N GLY A 775 -25.86 36.25 -29.61
CA GLY A 775 -26.27 36.58 -28.24
C GLY A 775 -27.66 37.23 -28.22
N ASN A 776 -27.74 38.48 -27.75
CA ASN A 776 -29.00 39.22 -27.63
C ASN A 776 -29.31 40.12 -28.85
N ILE A 777 -28.52 40.07 -29.92
CA ILE A 777 -28.71 40.89 -31.12
C ILE A 777 -29.23 40.00 -32.25
N VAL A 778 -30.34 40.41 -32.86
CA VAL A 778 -30.85 39.79 -34.09
C VAL A 778 -30.74 40.78 -35.25
N SER A 779 -30.17 40.32 -36.35
CA SER A 779 -30.10 41.05 -37.61
C SER A 779 -30.83 40.28 -38.70
N ILE A 780 -31.73 40.97 -39.40
CA ILE A 780 -32.44 40.48 -40.58
C ILE A 780 -32.02 41.35 -41.76
N GLN A 781 -31.68 40.74 -42.89
CA GLN A 781 -31.31 41.47 -44.10
C GLN A 781 -31.66 40.70 -45.37
N GLY A 782 -31.81 41.43 -46.47
CA GLY A 782 -32.00 40.86 -47.80
C GLY A 782 -33.11 41.58 -48.56
N TYR A 783 -33.75 40.90 -49.50
CA TYR A 783 -34.84 41.48 -50.30
C TYR A 783 -36.09 40.61 -50.28
N ILE A 784 -37.25 41.26 -50.44
CA ILE A 784 -38.55 40.60 -50.61
C ILE A 784 -39.31 41.26 -51.76
N ASN A 785 -40.18 40.50 -52.44
CA ASN A 785 -41.09 41.06 -53.44
C ASN A 785 -42.43 41.43 -52.80
N THR A 786 -42.88 42.68 -52.97
CA THR A 786 -44.11 43.18 -52.32
C THR A 786 -45.39 42.48 -52.77
N ALA A 787 -45.43 41.84 -53.94
CA ALA A 787 -46.57 41.03 -54.39
C ALA A 787 -46.56 39.60 -53.83
N ARG A 788 -45.41 39.10 -53.37
CA ARG A 788 -45.23 37.74 -52.85
C ARG A 788 -45.49 37.70 -51.35
N ARG A 789 -46.77 37.77 -50.98
CA ARG A 789 -47.26 37.82 -49.59
C ARG A 789 -48.46 36.88 -49.40
N ASP A 790 -48.64 36.39 -48.19
CA ASP A 790 -49.85 35.71 -47.76
C ASP A 790 -50.83 36.72 -47.11
N GLY A 791 -51.97 36.98 -47.75
CA GLY A 791 -52.94 38.00 -47.36
C GLY A 791 -52.93 39.30 -48.19
N SER A 792 -53.60 40.35 -47.69
CA SER A 792 -53.77 41.61 -48.43
C SER A 792 -52.53 42.52 -48.35
N ASN A 793 -52.53 43.62 -49.11
CA ASN A 793 -51.50 44.67 -49.01
C ASN A 793 -51.58 45.48 -47.72
N TRP A 794 -52.56 45.21 -46.85
CA TRP A 794 -52.73 45.84 -45.53
C TRP A 794 -52.59 44.78 -44.43
N GLY A 795 -51.35 44.37 -44.16
CA GLY A 795 -51.00 43.46 -43.08
C GLY A 795 -50.70 42.01 -43.51
N GLY A 796 -50.57 41.74 -44.81
CA GLY A 796 -50.15 40.43 -45.33
C GLY A 796 -48.75 40.04 -44.88
N ILE A 797 -48.50 38.74 -44.73
CA ILE A 797 -47.24 38.19 -44.22
C ILE A 797 -46.29 37.95 -45.38
N VAL A 798 -45.06 38.46 -45.27
CA VAL A 798 -44.01 38.27 -46.30
C VAL A 798 -42.93 37.28 -45.87
N ALA A 799 -42.70 37.12 -44.56
CA ALA A 799 -41.72 36.20 -43.99
C ALA A 799 -42.03 35.90 -42.51
N LEU A 800 -41.47 34.81 -41.98
CA LEU A 800 -41.53 34.43 -40.57
C LEU A 800 -40.12 34.23 -39.98
N ILE A 801 -39.89 34.74 -38.77
CA ILE A 801 -38.67 34.52 -38.00
C ILE A 801 -38.64 33.05 -37.52
N PRO A 802 -37.58 32.27 -37.84
CA PRO A 802 -37.44 30.88 -37.42
C PRO A 802 -37.56 30.70 -35.90
N ASN A 803 -38.12 29.58 -35.45
CA ASN A 803 -38.33 29.31 -34.02
C ASN A 803 -37.04 29.31 -33.19
N THR A 804 -35.91 29.04 -33.83
CA THR A 804 -34.57 29.05 -33.24
C THR A 804 -34.06 30.45 -32.88
N ILE A 805 -34.71 31.52 -33.36
CA ILE A 805 -34.36 32.91 -33.08
C ILE A 805 -35.50 33.55 -32.28
N GLN A 806 -35.19 34.31 -31.24
CA GLN A 806 -36.23 34.98 -30.45
C GLN A 806 -36.86 36.15 -31.24
N PRO A 807 -38.19 36.35 -31.19
CA PRO A 807 -38.84 37.51 -31.79
C PRO A 807 -38.47 38.81 -31.05
N PRO A 808 -38.62 39.97 -31.68
CA PRO A 808 -38.32 41.24 -31.04
C PRO A 808 -39.24 41.47 -29.84
N ARG A 809 -38.70 41.96 -28.72
CA ARG A 809 -39.50 42.30 -27.53
C ARG A 809 -40.46 43.46 -27.78
N TYR A 810 -40.05 44.44 -28.60
CA TYR A 810 -40.83 45.60 -28.99
C TYR A 810 -40.97 45.67 -30.52
N SER A 811 -42.06 46.25 -31.02
CA SER A 811 -42.32 46.28 -32.46
C SER A 811 -41.23 47.04 -33.21
N VAL A 812 -40.75 46.48 -34.33
CA VAL A 812 -39.82 47.14 -35.25
C VAL A 812 -40.45 47.38 -36.61
N ARG A 813 -40.12 48.51 -37.24
CA ARG A 813 -40.61 48.90 -38.55
C ARG A 813 -39.46 49.33 -39.45
N CYS A 814 -39.49 48.87 -40.69
CA CYS A 814 -38.67 49.36 -41.79
C CYS A 814 -39.61 49.86 -42.90
N THR A 815 -39.31 50.99 -43.53
CA THR A 815 -40.14 51.56 -44.59
C THR A 815 -39.28 51.85 -45.80
N ALA A 816 -39.74 51.42 -46.98
CA ALA A 816 -39.18 51.78 -48.27
C ALA A 816 -40.22 52.63 -49.00
N ALA A 817 -39.83 53.81 -49.47
CA ALA A 817 -40.72 54.72 -50.17
C ALA A 817 -39.94 55.54 -51.19
N ASP A 818 -40.59 55.85 -52.31
CA ASP A 818 -40.11 56.87 -53.24
C ASP A 818 -40.67 58.22 -52.77
N TRP A 819 -39.76 59.14 -52.44
CA TRP A 819 -40.12 60.46 -51.94
C TRP A 819 -40.20 61.47 -53.09
N ASN A 820 -41.32 62.15 -53.16
CA ASN A 820 -41.61 63.25 -54.07
C ASN A 820 -41.84 64.52 -53.24
N ASP A 821 -41.50 65.69 -53.80
CA ASP A 821 -41.69 67.00 -53.17
C ASP A 821 -43.16 67.29 -52.86
N ASP A 822 -44.10 66.73 -53.63
CA ASP A 822 -45.52 66.75 -53.30
C ASP A 822 -45.93 65.51 -52.50
N HIS A 823 -46.23 65.74 -51.22
CA HIS A 823 -46.61 64.73 -50.23
C HIS A 823 -47.82 63.86 -50.65
N LYS A 824 -48.68 64.33 -51.57
CA LYS A 824 -49.81 63.55 -52.09
C LYS A 824 -49.37 62.38 -52.97
N TYR A 825 -48.18 62.44 -53.55
CA TYR A 825 -47.63 61.41 -54.44
C TYR A 825 -46.65 60.46 -53.76
N ASN A 826 -46.31 60.68 -52.49
CA ASN A 826 -45.47 59.77 -51.71
C ASN A 826 -46.16 58.40 -51.60
N ARG A 827 -45.50 57.39 -52.18
CA ARG A 827 -45.96 56.00 -52.24
C ARG A 827 -44.86 55.12 -51.69
N GLY A 828 -45.24 54.10 -50.93
CA GLY A 828 -44.28 53.30 -50.17
C GLY A 828 -44.85 52.03 -49.59
N SER A 829 -43.94 51.20 -49.10
CA SER A 829 -44.20 49.97 -48.37
C SER A 829 -43.58 50.05 -46.98
N SER A 830 -44.37 49.76 -45.95
CA SER A 830 -43.89 49.60 -44.59
C SER A 830 -43.93 48.14 -44.17
N PHE A 831 -42.86 47.69 -43.54
CA PHE A 831 -42.68 46.33 -43.05
C PHE A 831 -42.59 46.38 -41.54
N VAL A 832 -43.46 45.67 -40.85
CA VAL A 832 -43.57 45.70 -39.39
C VAL A 832 -43.46 44.30 -38.84
N ILE A 833 -42.64 44.15 -37.81
CA ILE A 833 -42.60 42.98 -36.93
C ILE A 833 -43.11 43.46 -35.58
N TYR A 834 -44.29 43.01 -35.17
CA TYR A 834 -44.84 43.40 -33.87
C TYR A 834 -44.09 42.72 -32.72
N GLY A 835 -43.99 43.39 -31.56
CA GLY A 835 -43.36 42.82 -30.37
C GLY A 835 -43.97 41.46 -29.99
N GLY A 836 -43.13 40.47 -29.71
CA GLY A 836 -43.53 39.09 -29.44
C GLY A 836 -44.03 38.30 -30.67
N SER A 837 -44.15 38.95 -31.83
CA SER A 837 -44.55 38.30 -33.08
C SER A 837 -43.33 37.89 -33.89
N ARG A 838 -43.48 36.77 -34.62
CA ARG A 838 -42.50 36.28 -35.59
C ARG A 838 -42.80 36.71 -37.02
N LYS A 839 -43.95 37.36 -37.25
CA LYS A 839 -44.47 37.67 -38.57
C LYS A 839 -43.89 39.00 -39.05
N VAL A 840 -43.30 38.99 -40.24
CA VAL A 840 -42.96 40.22 -40.98
C VAL A 840 -44.16 40.58 -41.84
N GLN A 841 -44.82 41.70 -41.52
CA GLN A 841 -46.06 42.12 -42.16
C GLN A 841 -45.84 43.33 -43.06
N LEU A 842 -46.44 43.30 -44.24
CA LEU A 842 -46.38 44.35 -45.25
C LEU A 842 -47.62 45.25 -45.19
N PHE A 843 -47.38 46.56 -45.28
CA PHE A 843 -48.37 47.61 -45.51
C PHE A 843 -47.94 48.41 -46.74
N GLU A 844 -48.52 48.11 -47.89
CA GLU A 844 -48.08 48.60 -49.20
C GLU A 844 -49.11 49.56 -49.82
N ARG A 845 -48.62 50.72 -50.29
CA ARG A 845 -49.40 51.70 -51.05
C ARG A 845 -48.58 52.24 -52.21
N GLY A 846 -48.75 51.65 -53.39
CA GLY A 846 -48.20 52.12 -54.66
C GLY A 846 -46.86 51.51 -55.09
N MET A 847 -46.36 50.49 -54.39
CA MET A 847 -45.14 49.74 -54.74
C MET A 847 -45.46 48.24 -54.90
N TYR A 848 -46.44 47.91 -55.76
CA TYR A 848 -46.86 46.52 -55.99
C TYR A 848 -45.91 45.78 -56.96
N ASN A 849 -45.57 44.53 -56.61
CA ASN A 849 -44.71 43.63 -57.40
C ASN A 849 -43.28 44.16 -57.64
N VAL A 850 -42.71 44.84 -56.64
CA VAL A 850 -41.35 45.37 -56.66
C VAL A 850 -40.50 44.63 -55.63
N ASN A 851 -39.23 44.37 -55.95
CA ASN A 851 -38.27 43.86 -54.98
C ASN A 851 -37.76 45.00 -54.10
N VAL A 852 -37.93 44.89 -52.80
CA VAL A 852 -37.52 45.88 -51.81
C VAL A 852 -36.47 45.25 -50.91
N GLU A 853 -35.33 45.93 -50.76
CA GLU A 853 -34.30 45.57 -49.80
C GLU A 853 -34.71 46.03 -48.39
N LEU A 854 -34.54 45.14 -47.41
CA LEU A 854 -34.94 45.36 -46.04
C LEU A 854 -33.83 44.98 -45.09
N ASN A 855 -33.72 45.77 -44.01
CA ASN A 855 -32.89 45.48 -42.87
C ASN A 855 -33.68 45.71 -41.57
N PHE A 856 -33.63 44.75 -40.66
CA PHE A 856 -34.09 44.93 -39.29
C PHE A 856 -32.97 44.55 -38.34
N THR A 857 -32.74 45.37 -37.33
CA THR A 857 -31.89 45.00 -36.20
C THR A 857 -32.65 45.25 -34.92
N TYR A 858 -32.68 44.27 -34.04
CA TYR A 858 -33.33 44.40 -32.74
C TYR A 858 -32.60 43.61 -31.66
N PHE A 859 -32.84 44.03 -30.43
CA PHE A 859 -32.39 43.35 -29.23
C PHE A 859 -33.52 42.51 -28.63
N ILE A 860 -33.16 41.39 -28.02
CA ILE A 860 -34.08 40.46 -27.35
C ILE A 860 -34.27 40.85 -25.88
#